data_AF-A0A0C9ZQK5-F1
#
_entry.id   AF-A0A0C9ZQK5-F1
#
_cell.length_a   1.000
_cell.length_b   1.000
_cell.length_c   1.000
_cell.angle_alpha   90.00
_cell.angle_beta   90.00
_cell.angle_gamma   90.00
#
_symmetry.space_group_name_H-M   'P 1'
#
loop_
_entity.id
_entity.type
_entity.pdbx_description
1 polymer ?
#
loop_
_entity_poly.entity_id
_entity_poly.type
_entity_poly.pdbx_seq_one_letter_code
_entity_poly.pdbx_strand_id
1 'polypeptide(L)'
;MLLALPPTTSVSADHPTKTKHVTVFSPVQVVSKPSPVVDLSSLQDASRILHEQLVKDSQIIPDLGELLLAGGASSASYSVFPDDYRVPFQKRRLIGIPEALFQYYNTTNVTSHMGLLPEIERVWISIDHKLFLWDYVEGQDISSFVDQPDVITSVAVVKPKPGVFVDEITSIMVICTPVSILLVGLSAASVVGPNNRRRKEIKMYATDMSISTDVEMSSVAGSHDGRIFMCGSQDGCLYELHYQQSESWFGKRVQLINHSVGGVQSLFPRFASSKHEDRILSVVFDVNRTCLYTLSAKNSISVYQLGGEKTLHHIQTMSNLYKAAQDKAPSSPALAPSHFQVVSLHVVNPSESRTGVQLIGVTMNGVRLYFSVATYGFSHISSANLGESLRPLQLTHVRLPPSNLYHPDELSHSYRPATSSYNPARGVPVPPPSRPFVVSGIENSSYVDGLMVSAQPGDAEGTDFLLCIAPDLTRIGALGQVQTAQQQYPAASQPSIYGASYSSSGTQRPPLVEYATLLAIPGRTWAMASVPRSPPALSASPSPSTINELASQFSEPPRQFMILTNVGLTFLVKRRALDYLRAVVEEVLSEGAVQPIIEFRDSFGRDQTCAMLLGLACGNTFLDAGDQSTVGTLYSPSPDVANIAKQAFYDFGERPIWTERVTYGTSEASGSAIFSGRREGFAIYFARLVRPIWKDKITKPGSLGLHQLNIQETLLATIQKNLCALREFLEKNPHLFHSTPGDPAASRGPVGHEQEAWKAEQSSVAQLLSLLTRTIEAISFVLLLNDYRLGELIARCDPDAQKLITYMTYEDLITTQNGLNVSRALVNVVIDQQIGQQISVDTISEVLQQRCGSFCSADDVMLYKARENVRKAVESRNPAERQNWLGESLRLFAKGARVLEFDKIREVCTEYRQLGYAKGAVELPLYCALALDPDGIGLEYWLAGSPPNDDRSEFAKKRSSCYQLVLESLNSFEERALQSSSQNTAPAESPETVRDHAFELAFTSEDEMFHSTLYDWLIEKGHTDDLLAMRPMFLEAHLRREPATVSKYQLLWQFYVKDGQPLRAAEALAALAESRNFDLSLEKRLECLILAVGNAKSHPDADPETNADHLVANVVPLGKRFYPSEYAFPLRHIASSLMRFSLRYLGQLPKGWTPRVLVQCGVPYPEVWEVLHEMYESHVSSFLVPLRRT
;
A
#
# COMPACT_ATOMS: atom_id res chain seq x y z
N MET A 1 5.52 -19.39 18.52
CA MET A 1 5.30 -19.55 19.97
C MET A 1 3.90 -19.07 20.25
N LEU A 2 3.06 -19.98 20.75
CA LEU A 2 1.60 -19.94 20.68
C LEU A 2 0.94 -18.91 21.62
N LEU A 3 -0.18 -18.40 21.09
CA LEU A 3 -1.27 -17.57 21.61
C LEU A 3 -1.55 -17.62 23.13
N ALA A 4 -1.71 -16.44 23.72
CA ALA A 4 -2.48 -16.22 24.95
C ALA A 4 -3.54 -15.13 24.67
N LEU A 5 -4.82 -15.54 24.63
CA LEU A 5 -5.98 -14.64 24.62
C LEU A 5 -6.57 -14.59 26.05
N PRO A 6 -7.05 -13.44 26.53
CA PRO A 6 -7.70 -13.33 27.84
C PRO A 6 -9.17 -13.82 27.80
N PRO A 7 -9.73 -14.27 28.94
CA PRO A 7 -11.06 -14.89 28.98
C PRO A 7 -12.18 -13.83 28.98
N THR A 8 -13.21 -14.08 28.18
CA THR A 8 -14.48 -13.34 28.17
C THR A 8 -15.34 -13.75 29.36
N THR A 9 -15.83 -12.76 30.11
CA THR A 9 -16.73 -12.93 31.25
C THR A 9 -18.16 -13.28 30.78
N SER A 10 -18.68 -14.38 31.30
CA SER A 10 -20.04 -14.88 31.13
C SER A 10 -21.07 -14.02 31.89
N VAL A 11 -22.11 -13.55 31.21
CA VAL A 11 -23.31 -12.97 31.83
C VAL A 11 -24.47 -13.95 31.67
N SER A 12 -25.15 -14.22 32.78
CA SER A 12 -26.21 -15.19 33.00
C SER A 12 -27.52 -14.83 32.27
N ALA A 13 -28.16 -15.85 31.68
CA ALA A 13 -29.48 -15.78 31.09
C ALA A 13 -30.56 -16.12 32.14
N ASP A 14 -31.51 -15.22 32.34
CA ASP A 14 -32.77 -15.48 33.06
C ASP A 14 -33.92 -15.57 32.04
N HIS A 15 -34.70 -16.66 32.14
CA HIS A 15 -35.97 -16.84 31.42
C HIS A 15 -37.10 -16.06 32.11
N PRO A 16 -38.08 -15.56 31.33
CA PRO A 16 -39.42 -16.04 31.61
C PRO A 16 -40.30 -16.31 30.37
N THR A 17 -41.40 -16.97 30.71
CA THR A 17 -42.41 -17.72 29.97
C THR A 17 -43.30 -16.97 28.96
N LYS A 18 -43.71 -17.74 27.95
CA LYS A 18 -44.70 -17.53 26.88
C LYS A 18 -46.03 -16.86 27.28
N THR A 19 -46.54 -16.01 26.38
CA THR A 19 -47.95 -15.96 25.98
C THR A 19 -48.06 -15.67 24.48
N LYS A 20 -48.83 -16.51 23.76
CA LYS A 20 -49.04 -16.46 22.31
C LYS A 20 -50.13 -15.42 21.97
N HIS A 21 -49.82 -14.45 21.12
CA HIS A 21 -50.80 -13.80 20.26
C HIS A 21 -50.29 -13.86 18.82
N VAL A 22 -51.09 -14.46 17.94
CA VAL A 22 -50.84 -14.58 16.51
C VAL A 22 -51.36 -13.31 15.85
N THR A 23 -50.44 -12.49 15.35
CA THR A 23 -50.73 -11.39 14.42
C THR A 23 -49.87 -11.61 13.17
N VAL A 24 -50.53 -11.75 12.03
CA VAL A 24 -49.91 -11.93 10.72
C VAL A 24 -49.18 -10.64 10.36
N PHE A 25 -47.86 -10.67 10.30
CA PHE A 25 -47.01 -9.60 9.78
C PHE A 25 -46.31 -10.07 8.50
N SER A 26 -46.55 -9.34 7.41
CA SER A 26 -45.76 -9.43 6.17
C SER A 26 -44.28 -9.15 6.47
N PRO A 27 -43.33 -9.91 5.88
CA PRO A 27 -41.92 -9.65 6.09
C PRO A 27 -41.51 -8.40 5.31
N VAL A 28 -41.36 -7.28 6.01
CA VAL A 28 -40.54 -6.17 5.51
C VAL A 28 -39.10 -6.69 5.49
N GLN A 29 -38.58 -6.94 4.29
CA GLN A 29 -37.16 -7.23 4.08
C GLN A 29 -36.34 -6.06 4.62
N VAL A 30 -35.66 -6.27 5.74
CA VAL A 30 -34.58 -5.39 6.18
C VAL A 30 -33.43 -5.60 5.20
N VAL A 31 -33.33 -4.71 4.22
CA VAL A 31 -32.18 -4.64 3.31
C VAL A 31 -30.95 -4.32 4.16
N SER A 32 -30.06 -5.29 4.33
CA SER A 32 -28.73 -5.06 4.89
C SER A 32 -28.02 -4.01 4.04
N LYS A 33 -27.51 -2.94 4.66
CA LYS A 33 -26.68 -1.94 3.98
C LYS A 33 -25.55 -2.66 3.21
N PRO A 34 -25.37 -2.38 1.91
CA PRO A 34 -24.28 -2.99 1.15
C PRO A 34 -22.92 -2.57 1.74
N SER A 35 -21.96 -3.49 1.68
CA SER A 35 -20.55 -3.21 1.96
C SER A 35 -20.10 -2.03 1.08
N PRO A 36 -19.37 -1.02 1.61
CA PRO A 36 -18.94 0.11 0.80
C PRO A 36 -18.01 -0.37 -0.31
N VAL A 37 -18.38 -0.10 -1.56
CA VAL A 37 -17.52 -0.32 -2.73
C VAL A 37 -16.22 0.48 -2.53
N VAL A 38 -15.07 -0.14 -2.81
CA VAL A 38 -13.76 0.51 -2.69
C VAL A 38 -13.70 1.72 -3.61
N ASP A 39 -13.59 2.93 -3.05
CA ASP A 39 -13.46 4.17 -3.82
C ASP A 39 -12.01 4.34 -4.30
N LEU A 40 -11.72 3.80 -5.49
CA LEU A 40 -10.40 3.90 -6.11
C LEU A 40 -9.98 5.35 -6.37
N SER A 41 -10.92 6.26 -6.65
CA SER A 41 -10.60 7.66 -6.96
C SER A 41 -10.01 8.38 -5.74
N SER A 42 -10.65 8.18 -4.59
CA SER A 42 -10.18 8.65 -3.28
C SER A 42 -8.81 8.07 -2.91
N LEU A 43 -8.58 6.77 -3.17
CA LEU A 43 -7.29 6.13 -2.91
C LEU A 43 -6.17 6.66 -3.83
N GLN A 44 -6.47 6.93 -5.10
CA GLN A 44 -5.52 7.49 -6.07
C GLN A 44 -5.15 8.93 -5.71
N ASP A 45 -6.12 9.74 -5.27
CA ASP A 45 -5.88 11.10 -4.78
C ASP A 45 -4.98 11.10 -3.55
N ALA A 46 -5.26 10.24 -2.57
CA ALA A 46 -4.40 10.04 -1.41
C ALA A 46 -2.99 9.55 -1.79
N SER A 47 -2.87 8.64 -2.76
CA SER A 47 -1.56 8.15 -3.24
C SER A 47 -0.74 9.28 -3.87
N ARG A 48 -1.38 10.14 -4.66
CA ARG A 48 -0.74 11.31 -5.26
C ARG A 48 -0.18 12.24 -4.18
N ILE A 49 -0.92 12.45 -3.08
CA ILE A 49 -0.45 13.23 -1.94
C ILE A 49 0.82 12.60 -1.33
N LEU A 50 0.82 11.28 -1.09
CA LEU A 50 2.03 10.61 -0.56
C LEU A 50 3.21 10.73 -1.53
N HIS A 51 2.98 10.56 -2.83
CA HIS A 51 4.01 10.70 -3.84
C HIS A 51 4.60 12.11 -3.88
N GLU A 52 3.76 13.15 -3.81
CA GLU A 52 4.21 14.54 -3.70
C GLU A 52 5.06 14.76 -2.46
N GLN A 53 4.68 14.19 -1.31
CA GLN A 53 5.51 14.26 -0.09
C GLN A 53 6.84 13.53 -0.25
N LEU A 54 6.87 12.36 -0.89
CA LEU A 54 8.12 11.64 -1.16
C LEU A 54 9.06 12.45 -2.06
N VAL A 55 8.52 13.09 -3.11
CA VAL A 55 9.29 13.96 -4.01
C VAL A 55 9.81 15.18 -3.26
N LYS A 56 8.96 15.90 -2.52
CA LYS A 56 9.36 17.04 -1.68
C LYS A 56 10.46 16.65 -0.70
N ASP A 57 10.28 15.56 0.04
CA ASP A 57 11.24 15.08 1.04
C ASP A 57 12.58 14.64 0.41
N SER A 58 12.59 14.21 -0.86
CA SER A 58 13.83 13.91 -1.60
C SER A 58 14.66 15.14 -2.00
N GLN A 59 14.05 16.33 -1.94
CA GLN A 59 14.63 17.60 -2.38
C GLN A 59 14.78 18.62 -1.25
N ILE A 60 14.12 18.40 -0.10
CA ILE A 60 14.03 19.38 0.99
C ILE A 60 15.39 19.67 1.65
N ILE A 61 16.28 18.68 1.67
CA ILE A 61 17.68 18.81 2.08
C ILE A 61 18.57 18.56 0.84
N PRO A 62 19.39 19.53 0.41
CA PRO A 62 20.35 19.34 -0.68
C PRO A 62 21.39 18.25 -0.36
N ASP A 63 22.00 17.66 -1.38
CA ASP A 63 23.09 16.69 -1.15
C ASP A 63 24.41 17.36 -0.73
N LEU A 64 25.35 16.57 -0.19
CA LEU A 64 26.59 17.11 0.39
C LEU A 64 27.36 18.00 -0.59
N GLY A 65 27.52 17.57 -1.84
CA GLY A 65 28.35 18.32 -2.76
C GLY A 65 27.63 19.58 -3.27
N GLU A 66 26.29 19.58 -3.33
CA GLU A 66 25.54 20.83 -3.57
C GLU A 66 25.75 21.85 -2.44
N LEU A 67 25.74 21.39 -1.18
CA LEU A 67 25.97 22.24 0.00
C LEU A 67 27.41 22.80 0.04
N LEU A 68 28.40 21.99 -0.36
CA LEU A 68 29.80 22.41 -0.43
C LEU A 68 30.04 23.40 -1.58
N LEU A 69 29.42 23.18 -2.74
CA LEU A 69 29.49 24.11 -3.88
C LEU A 69 28.89 25.47 -3.53
N ALA A 70 27.76 25.49 -2.82
CA ALA A 70 27.15 26.73 -2.33
C ALA A 70 28.05 27.49 -1.33
N GLY A 71 28.89 26.77 -0.58
CA GLY A 71 29.86 27.35 0.36
C GLY A 71 31.14 27.90 -0.26
N GLY A 72 31.32 27.83 -1.59
CA GLY A 72 32.52 28.30 -2.27
C GLY A 72 33.75 27.41 -2.06
N ALA A 73 34.96 27.99 -2.12
CA ALA A 73 36.22 27.24 -2.01
C ALA A 73 36.54 26.77 -0.59
N SER A 74 36.05 27.49 0.43
CA SER A 74 36.19 27.13 1.83
C SER A 74 35.04 27.65 2.69
N SER A 75 34.76 26.96 3.81
CA SER A 75 33.68 27.33 4.73
C SER A 75 33.95 26.94 6.19
N ALA A 76 33.23 27.56 7.14
CA ALA A 76 33.43 27.37 8.59
C ALA A 76 32.17 27.66 9.44
N SER A 77 30.97 27.38 8.91
CA SER A 77 29.70 27.73 9.57
C SER A 77 29.23 26.63 10.53
N TYR A 78 29.23 26.89 11.84
CA TYR A 78 28.83 25.90 12.85
C TYR A 78 27.77 26.44 13.80
N SER A 79 26.86 25.55 14.20
CA SER A 79 25.90 25.77 15.29
C SER A 79 26.44 25.08 16.55
N VAL A 80 26.86 25.87 17.53
CA VAL A 80 27.43 25.35 18.80
C VAL A 80 26.51 25.77 19.93
N PHE A 81 26.10 24.80 20.75
CA PHE A 81 25.19 25.00 21.88
C PHE A 81 25.87 24.57 23.19
N PRO A 82 25.46 25.16 24.33
CA PRO A 82 25.80 24.61 25.64
C PRO A 82 25.20 23.20 25.81
N ASP A 83 25.56 22.48 26.87
CA ASP A 83 25.13 21.09 27.09
C ASP A 83 23.62 20.99 27.38
N ASP A 84 22.83 20.93 26.31
CA ASP A 84 21.37 20.81 26.37
C ASP A 84 20.82 19.85 25.29
N TYR A 85 19.48 19.86 25.12
CA TYR A 85 18.76 19.00 24.19
C TYR A 85 19.16 19.20 22.70
N ARG A 86 19.86 20.27 22.33
CA ARG A 86 20.36 20.56 20.97
C ARG A 86 21.70 19.92 20.65
N VAL A 87 22.42 19.42 21.66
CA VAL A 87 23.70 18.74 21.44
C VAL A 87 23.49 17.50 20.55
N PRO A 88 24.22 17.37 19.42
CA PRO A 88 23.94 16.36 18.40
C PRO A 88 24.33 14.94 18.82
N PHE A 89 25.14 14.74 19.86
CA PHE A 89 25.59 13.41 20.28
C PHE A 89 25.42 13.20 21.78
N GLN A 90 25.09 11.97 22.17
CA GLN A 90 24.97 11.54 23.56
C GLN A 90 25.88 10.33 23.82
N LYS A 91 26.58 10.33 24.95
CA LYS A 91 27.28 9.14 25.46
C LYS A 91 26.22 8.19 26.02
N ARG A 92 26.20 6.94 25.54
CA ARG A 92 25.12 6.02 25.87
C ARG A 92 25.55 4.90 26.80
N ARG A 93 26.62 4.18 26.45
CA ARG A 93 27.07 3.01 27.21
C ARG A 93 28.58 2.91 27.14
N LEU A 94 29.22 2.71 28.29
CA LEU A 94 30.61 2.27 28.40
C LEU A 94 30.60 0.79 28.82
N ILE A 95 31.22 -0.06 28.02
CA ILE A 95 31.47 -1.46 28.39
C ILE A 95 32.94 -1.55 28.77
N GLY A 96 33.24 -1.89 30.02
CA GLY A 96 34.62 -2.08 30.47
C GLY A 96 35.30 -3.26 29.79
N ILE A 97 36.63 -3.23 29.70
CA ILE A 97 37.41 -4.38 29.22
C ILE A 97 37.12 -5.61 30.12
N PRO A 98 36.87 -6.81 29.55
CA PRO A 98 36.57 -7.99 30.34
C PRO A 98 37.64 -8.32 31.38
N GLU A 99 37.23 -8.57 32.63
CA GLU A 99 38.16 -8.78 33.73
C GLU A 99 39.07 -10.01 33.52
N ALA A 100 38.58 -11.01 32.81
CA ALA A 100 39.32 -12.22 32.44
C ALA A 100 40.58 -11.92 31.61
N LEU A 101 40.71 -10.73 31.01
CA LEU A 101 41.92 -10.33 30.28
C LEU A 101 43.00 -9.75 31.22
N PHE A 102 42.63 -9.18 32.37
CA PHE A 102 43.59 -8.55 33.30
C PHE A 102 44.61 -9.55 33.87
N GLN A 103 44.26 -10.84 33.96
CA GLN A 103 45.21 -11.88 34.38
C GLN A 103 46.46 -11.96 33.47
N TYR A 104 46.31 -11.61 32.18
CA TYR A 104 47.41 -11.67 31.22
C TYR A 104 48.30 -10.42 31.24
N TYR A 105 47.78 -9.28 31.71
CA TYR A 105 48.54 -8.03 31.87
C TYR A 105 49.49 -8.04 33.06
N ASN A 106 49.32 -8.95 34.02
CA ASN A 106 50.13 -9.03 35.25
C ASN A 106 51.55 -9.63 35.03
N THR A 107 51.92 -9.93 33.78
CA THR A 107 53.25 -10.44 33.42
C THR A 107 54.20 -9.28 33.13
N THR A 108 55.47 -9.37 33.52
CA THR A 108 56.47 -8.30 33.28
C THR A 108 56.83 -8.24 31.79
N ASN A 109 56.74 -7.05 31.16
CA ASN A 109 57.03 -6.77 29.74
C ASN A 109 56.04 -7.32 28.70
N VAL A 110 54.75 -7.00 28.85
CA VAL A 110 53.70 -7.33 27.87
C VAL A 110 53.60 -6.26 26.79
N THR A 111 53.62 -6.68 25.51
CA THR A 111 53.19 -5.84 24.38
C THR A 111 51.70 -6.06 24.15
N SER A 112 50.92 -4.98 24.04
CA SER A 112 49.47 -5.10 23.81
C SER A 112 48.99 -4.12 22.76
N HIS A 113 48.17 -4.63 21.85
CA HIS A 113 47.45 -3.84 20.86
C HIS A 113 45.95 -4.18 20.92
N MET A 114 45.12 -3.26 20.45
CA MET A 114 43.68 -3.48 20.37
C MET A 114 43.06 -2.71 19.22
N GLY A 115 41.91 -3.17 18.75
CA GLY A 115 41.14 -2.49 17.71
C GLY A 115 39.74 -3.07 17.55
N LEU A 116 39.02 -2.56 16.56
CA LEU A 116 37.62 -2.92 16.30
C LEU A 116 37.51 -3.82 15.08
N LEU A 117 36.66 -4.84 15.15
CA LEU A 117 36.20 -5.66 14.02
C LEU A 117 34.65 -5.59 13.94
N PRO A 118 34.09 -4.44 13.53
CA PRO A 118 32.64 -4.23 13.54
C PRO A 118 31.88 -5.23 12.65
N GLU A 119 32.50 -5.73 11.59
CA GLU A 119 31.93 -6.66 10.61
C GLU A 119 31.52 -7.99 11.24
N ILE A 120 32.15 -8.37 12.36
CA ILE A 120 31.88 -9.60 13.10
C ILE A 120 31.44 -9.35 14.53
N GLU A 121 31.10 -8.10 14.88
CA GLU A 121 30.67 -7.71 16.23
C GLU A 121 31.71 -8.02 17.32
N ARG A 122 33.00 -7.76 17.04
CA ARG A 122 34.09 -8.01 18.00
C ARG A 122 35.00 -6.81 18.21
N VAL A 123 35.57 -6.71 19.40
CA VAL A 123 36.83 -6.00 19.67
C VAL A 123 37.94 -7.04 19.64
N TRP A 124 39.09 -6.71 19.05
CA TRP A 124 40.28 -7.55 19.13
C TRP A 124 41.29 -6.94 20.10
N ILE A 125 41.91 -7.80 20.93
CA ILE A 125 42.96 -7.43 21.86
C ILE A 125 44.08 -8.46 21.69
N SER A 126 45.29 -8.02 21.37
CA SER A 126 46.48 -8.85 21.44
C SER A 126 47.26 -8.58 22.71
N ILE A 127 47.79 -9.66 23.28
CA ILE A 127 48.74 -9.64 24.38
C ILE A 127 49.88 -10.57 23.96
N ASP A 128 50.98 -9.97 23.52
CA ASP A 128 52.08 -10.60 22.79
C ASP A 128 51.56 -11.37 21.56
N HIS A 129 51.64 -12.71 21.58
CA HIS A 129 51.20 -13.57 20.48
C HIS A 129 49.75 -14.07 20.62
N LYS A 130 49.09 -13.78 21.74
CA LYS A 130 47.73 -14.27 22.01
C LYS A 130 46.71 -13.25 21.52
N LEU A 131 45.78 -13.70 20.68
CA LEU A 131 44.66 -12.89 20.22
C LEU A 131 43.40 -13.23 21.00
N PHE A 132 42.72 -12.20 21.49
CA PHE A 132 41.41 -12.30 22.14
C PHE A 132 40.38 -11.51 21.34
N LEU A 133 39.24 -12.13 21.07
CA LEU A 133 38.09 -11.54 20.39
C LEU A 133 36.95 -11.40 21.40
N TRP A 134 36.67 -10.16 21.78
CA TRP A 134 35.66 -9.81 22.76
C TRP A 134 34.33 -9.46 22.08
N ASP A 135 33.26 -10.19 22.44
CA ASP A 135 31.89 -9.90 22.03
C ASP A 135 31.32 -8.70 22.81
N TYR A 136 31.17 -7.56 22.14
CA TYR A 136 30.62 -6.36 22.76
C TYR A 136 29.09 -6.31 22.78
N VAL A 137 28.39 -7.28 22.17
CA VAL A 137 26.93 -7.37 22.20
C VAL A 137 26.48 -7.92 23.55
N GLU A 138 27.14 -8.98 24.03
CA GLU A 138 26.86 -9.64 25.32
C GLU A 138 27.81 -9.21 26.44
N GLY A 139 28.99 -8.71 26.07
CA GLY A 139 29.90 -7.97 26.96
C GLY A 139 30.89 -8.82 27.73
N GLN A 140 30.76 -10.15 27.80
CA GLN A 140 31.65 -11.01 28.59
C GLN A 140 32.23 -12.22 27.83
N ASP A 141 31.69 -12.58 26.67
CA ASP A 141 32.18 -13.72 25.88
C ASP A 141 33.48 -13.36 25.15
N ILE A 142 34.49 -14.22 25.29
CA ILE A 142 35.82 -14.06 24.68
C ILE A 142 36.17 -15.34 23.92
N SER A 143 36.49 -15.20 22.65
CA SER A 143 37.17 -16.25 21.88
C SER A 143 38.67 -15.96 21.83
N SER A 144 39.51 -17.00 21.82
CA SER A 144 40.98 -16.81 21.76
C SER A 144 41.60 -17.58 20.61
N PHE A 145 42.67 -17.03 20.04
CA PHE A 145 43.51 -17.66 19.03
C PHE A 145 44.97 -17.54 19.48
N VAL A 146 45.65 -18.68 19.61
CA VAL A 146 47.00 -18.80 20.18
C VAL A 146 47.94 -19.66 19.35
N ASP A 147 47.56 -19.98 18.11
CA ASP A 147 48.26 -20.96 17.26
C ASP A 147 49.50 -20.39 16.55
N GLN A 148 49.85 -19.13 16.80
CA GLN A 148 50.98 -18.45 16.20
C GLN A 148 51.92 -17.89 17.31
N PRO A 149 53.25 -17.97 17.14
CA PRO A 149 54.21 -17.71 18.22
C PRO A 149 54.71 -16.25 18.32
N ASP A 150 54.48 -15.43 17.30
CA ASP A 150 55.06 -14.09 17.15
C ASP A 150 54.13 -13.01 17.72
N VAL A 151 54.65 -11.83 18.06
CA VAL A 151 53.80 -10.73 18.56
C VAL A 151 52.81 -10.27 17.48
N ILE A 152 51.54 -10.14 17.83
CA ILE A 152 50.50 -9.65 16.92
C ILE A 152 50.47 -8.13 16.96
N THR A 153 50.72 -7.50 15.82
CA THR A 153 50.76 -6.04 15.68
C THR A 153 49.51 -5.48 15.01
N SER A 154 48.85 -6.24 14.12
CA SER A 154 47.62 -5.81 13.46
C SER A 154 46.69 -6.97 13.14
N VAL A 155 45.38 -6.74 13.28
CA VAL A 155 44.33 -7.69 12.91
C VAL A 155 43.25 -6.96 12.13
N ALA A 156 42.79 -7.57 11.04
CA ALA A 156 41.69 -7.06 10.23
C ALA A 156 40.79 -8.20 9.72
N VAL A 157 39.55 -7.86 9.35
CA VAL A 157 38.61 -8.80 8.74
C VAL A 157 38.25 -8.31 7.34
N VAL A 158 38.33 -9.22 6.37
CA VAL A 158 38.11 -8.95 4.93
C VAL A 158 37.19 -10.00 4.31
N LYS A 159 36.62 -9.69 3.15
CA LYS A 159 35.84 -10.68 2.38
C LYS A 159 36.75 -11.74 1.75
N PRO A 160 36.32 -13.00 1.65
CA PRO A 160 37.07 -14.02 0.94
C PRO A 160 36.94 -13.88 -0.58
N LYS A 161 37.97 -14.32 -1.30
CA LYS A 161 37.90 -14.53 -2.75
C LYS A 161 36.85 -15.59 -3.08
N PRO A 162 35.93 -15.34 -4.03
CA PRO A 162 34.98 -16.34 -4.48
C PRO A 162 35.67 -17.62 -4.96
N GLY A 163 35.16 -18.78 -4.55
CA GLY A 163 35.65 -20.10 -4.99
C GLY A 163 36.96 -20.57 -4.35
N VAL A 164 37.56 -19.84 -3.41
CA VAL A 164 38.79 -20.28 -2.70
C VAL A 164 38.48 -21.12 -1.46
N PHE A 165 37.44 -20.75 -0.72
CA PHE A 165 37.01 -21.41 0.52
C PHE A 165 35.63 -22.04 0.35
N VAL A 166 35.25 -22.91 1.28
CA VAL A 166 33.88 -23.44 1.37
C VAL A 166 32.90 -22.32 1.70
N ASP A 167 31.65 -22.43 1.25
CA ASP A 167 30.60 -21.41 1.42
C ASP A 167 30.29 -21.04 2.88
N GLU A 168 30.65 -21.91 3.84
CA GLU A 168 30.52 -21.63 5.28
C GLU A 168 31.46 -20.49 5.76
N ILE A 169 32.59 -20.27 5.07
CA ILE A 169 33.52 -19.19 5.40
C ILE A 169 33.01 -17.87 4.81
N THR A 170 32.47 -17.02 5.68
CA THR A 170 31.89 -15.73 5.31
C THR A 170 32.92 -14.60 5.28
N SER A 171 34.04 -14.74 5.97
CA SER A 171 35.07 -13.70 6.12
C SER A 171 36.45 -14.30 6.38
N ILE A 172 37.51 -13.53 6.20
CA ILE A 172 38.89 -13.91 6.51
C ILE A 172 39.44 -12.94 7.54
N MET A 173 40.02 -13.46 8.62
CA MET A 173 40.82 -12.69 9.56
C MET A 173 42.28 -12.70 9.12
N VAL A 174 42.83 -11.52 8.87
CA VAL A 174 44.23 -11.31 8.52
C VAL A 174 44.98 -10.92 9.78
N ILE A 175 45.96 -11.73 10.19
CA ILE A 175 46.81 -11.48 11.36
C ILE A 175 48.20 -11.10 10.84
N CYS A 176 48.69 -9.93 11.23
CA CYS A 176 50.02 -9.44 10.91
C CYS A 176 50.92 -9.48 12.15
N THR A 177 52.14 -9.95 11.95
CA THR A 177 53.23 -9.94 12.93
C THR A 177 54.43 -9.21 12.31
N PRO A 178 55.51 -8.93 13.07
CA PRO A 178 56.72 -8.33 12.52
C PRO A 178 57.38 -9.17 11.42
N VAL A 179 57.10 -10.48 11.34
CA VAL A 179 57.82 -11.43 10.48
C VAL A 179 56.92 -12.29 9.60
N SER A 180 55.60 -12.26 9.79
CA SER A 180 54.67 -13.14 9.09
C SER A 180 53.26 -12.56 8.98
N ILE A 181 52.52 -13.04 7.97
CA ILE A 181 51.10 -12.76 7.76
C ILE A 181 50.36 -14.10 7.72
N LEU A 182 49.26 -14.21 8.48
CA LEU A 182 48.44 -15.42 8.57
C LEU A 182 46.99 -15.13 8.21
N LEU A 183 46.36 -16.07 7.49
CA LEU A 183 44.93 -16.01 7.17
C LEU A 183 44.15 -17.07 7.97
N VAL A 184 43.13 -16.63 8.69
CA VAL A 184 42.20 -17.51 9.40
C VAL A 184 40.81 -17.36 8.80
N GLY A 185 40.17 -18.47 8.42
CA GLY A 185 38.80 -18.45 7.92
C GLY A 185 37.82 -18.18 9.05
N LEU A 186 36.82 -17.34 8.82
CA LEU A 186 35.75 -17.04 9.76
C LEU A 186 34.38 -17.40 9.17
N SER A 187 33.60 -18.15 9.93
CA SER A 187 32.14 -18.23 9.76
C SER A 187 31.50 -17.29 10.77
N ALA A 188 30.66 -16.35 10.31
CA ALA A 188 29.90 -15.45 11.15
C ALA A 188 28.40 -15.66 10.90
N ALA A 189 27.78 -16.52 11.71
CA ALA A 189 26.36 -16.85 11.61
C ALA A 189 25.53 -15.94 12.53
N SER A 190 24.42 -15.41 12.04
CA SER A 190 23.50 -14.63 12.89
C SER A 190 22.65 -15.59 13.74
N VAL A 191 22.77 -15.47 15.06
CA VAL A 191 22.02 -16.27 16.04
C VAL A 191 21.20 -15.37 16.96
N VAL A 192 20.15 -15.91 17.56
CA VAL A 192 19.34 -15.19 18.56
C VAL A 192 20.03 -15.33 19.91
N GLY A 193 20.52 -14.21 20.46
CA GLY A 193 21.12 -14.14 21.78
C GLY A 193 20.09 -13.93 22.91
N PRO A 194 20.56 -13.80 24.17
CA PRO A 194 19.74 -13.43 25.31
C PRO A 194 18.97 -12.13 25.05
N ASN A 195 17.76 -12.02 25.59
CA ASN A 195 16.84 -10.89 25.36
C ASN A 195 16.39 -10.72 23.90
N ASN A 196 16.42 -11.78 23.08
CA ASN A 196 15.93 -11.80 21.69
C ASN A 196 16.70 -10.85 20.75
N ARG A 197 17.91 -10.43 21.15
CA ARG A 197 18.81 -9.60 20.32
C ARG A 197 19.60 -10.51 19.39
N ARG A 198 19.64 -10.19 18.09
CA ARG A 198 20.52 -10.93 17.16
C ARG A 198 21.98 -10.60 17.45
N ARG A 199 22.84 -11.61 17.41
CA ARG A 199 24.30 -11.49 17.51
C ARG A 199 24.97 -12.32 16.41
N LYS A 200 26.24 -12.08 16.16
CA LYS A 200 27.07 -12.97 15.34
C LYS A 200 27.80 -13.99 16.21
N GLU A 201 27.49 -15.26 16.00
CA GLU A 201 28.33 -16.36 16.47
C GLU A 201 29.47 -16.56 15.48
N ILE A 202 30.70 -16.60 16.00
CA ILE A 202 31.90 -16.75 15.18
C ILE A 202 32.52 -18.14 15.36
N LYS A 203 32.94 -18.75 14.25
CA LYS A 203 33.79 -19.95 14.23
C LYS A 203 35.05 -19.66 13.44
N MET A 204 36.19 -20.11 13.95
CA MET A 204 37.51 -19.92 13.34
C MET A 204 37.98 -21.23 12.69
N TYR A 205 38.50 -21.14 11.47
CA TYR A 205 38.99 -22.26 10.68
C TYR A 205 40.45 -22.00 10.29
N ALA A 206 41.32 -22.94 10.63
CA ALA A 206 42.70 -22.93 10.13
C ALA A 206 42.69 -23.10 8.61
N THR A 207 43.45 -22.25 7.89
CA THR A 207 43.54 -22.31 6.43
C THR A 207 44.88 -22.88 5.92
N ASP A 208 45.86 -22.96 6.82
CA ASP A 208 47.28 -23.21 6.54
C ASP A 208 47.87 -22.24 5.50
N MET A 209 47.28 -21.04 5.36
CA MET A 209 47.79 -19.98 4.50
C MET A 209 48.54 -18.94 5.33
N SER A 210 49.87 -18.99 5.27
CA SER A 210 50.75 -18.00 5.86
C SER A 210 51.92 -17.66 4.94
N ILE A 211 52.54 -16.51 5.17
CA ILE A 211 53.74 -16.09 4.45
C ILE A 211 54.67 -15.30 5.38
N SER A 212 55.96 -15.63 5.34
CA SER A 212 57.00 -14.85 6.04
C SER A 212 57.34 -13.59 5.25
N THR A 213 57.63 -12.50 5.97
CA THR A 213 57.97 -11.19 5.42
C THR A 213 59.03 -10.52 6.28
N ASP A 214 59.96 -9.77 5.66
CA ASP A 214 60.97 -8.97 6.38
C ASP A 214 60.45 -7.55 6.73
N VAL A 215 59.24 -7.24 6.28
CA VAL A 215 58.57 -5.96 6.47
C VAL A 215 57.29 -6.22 7.26
N GLU A 216 57.10 -5.47 8.34
CA GLU A 216 55.89 -5.52 9.14
C GLU A 216 54.73 -4.87 8.39
N MET A 217 53.60 -5.57 8.30
CA MET A 217 52.42 -5.08 7.61
C MET A 217 51.47 -4.36 8.58
N SER A 218 50.90 -3.26 8.13
CA SER A 218 49.91 -2.45 8.85
C SER A 218 48.82 -1.95 7.89
N SER A 219 47.75 -1.35 8.42
CA SER A 219 46.63 -0.79 7.63
C SER A 219 46.12 -1.77 6.57
N VAL A 220 45.36 -2.79 6.97
CA VAL A 220 44.85 -3.80 6.02
C VAL A 220 43.52 -3.34 5.41
N ALA A 221 43.40 -3.39 4.08
CA ALA A 221 42.15 -3.12 3.36
C ALA A 221 41.78 -4.29 2.44
N GLY A 222 40.53 -4.73 2.50
CA GLY A 222 39.98 -5.78 1.64
C GLY A 222 39.08 -5.24 0.56
N SER A 223 39.18 -5.77 -0.66
CA SER A 223 38.22 -5.48 -1.73
C SER A 223 36.96 -6.36 -1.63
N HIS A 224 35.93 -6.01 -2.40
CA HIS A 224 34.66 -6.76 -2.39
C HIS A 224 34.78 -8.16 -3.03
N ASP A 225 35.76 -8.34 -3.92
CA ASP A 225 36.15 -9.61 -4.58
C ASP A 225 37.25 -10.37 -3.82
N GLY A 226 37.67 -9.86 -2.64
CA GLY A 226 38.53 -10.58 -1.70
C GLY A 226 40.04 -10.39 -1.88
N ARG A 227 40.50 -9.39 -2.64
CA ARG A 227 41.92 -8.97 -2.68
C ARG A 227 42.27 -8.23 -1.40
N ILE A 228 43.50 -8.40 -0.92
CA ILE A 228 43.95 -7.88 0.38
C ILE A 228 45.15 -6.97 0.15
N PHE A 229 45.05 -5.71 0.56
CA PHE A 229 46.09 -4.68 0.44
C PHE A 229 46.57 -4.23 1.81
N MET A 230 47.86 -3.92 1.95
CA MET A 230 48.50 -3.58 3.22
C MET A 230 49.65 -2.58 3.01
N CYS A 231 50.00 -1.85 4.06
CA CYS A 231 51.11 -0.92 4.09
C CYS A 231 52.32 -1.53 4.79
N GLY A 232 53.50 -1.47 4.16
CA GLY A 232 54.76 -1.83 4.81
C GLY A 232 55.22 -0.76 5.79
N SER A 233 55.39 -1.11 7.06
CA SER A 233 55.68 -0.15 8.13
C SER A 233 57.09 0.45 8.05
N GLN A 234 58.08 -0.32 7.62
CA GLN A 234 59.47 0.15 7.56
C GLN A 234 59.80 0.78 6.20
N ASP A 235 59.33 0.20 5.11
CA ASP A 235 59.68 0.60 3.74
C ASP A 235 58.67 1.54 3.07
N GLY A 236 57.46 1.67 3.65
CA GLY A 236 56.40 2.53 3.13
C GLY A 236 55.79 2.08 1.82
N CYS A 237 55.98 0.81 1.42
CA CYS A 237 55.45 0.28 0.18
C CYS A 237 54.00 -0.21 0.33
N LEU A 238 53.27 -0.24 -0.79
CA LEU A 238 51.96 -0.85 -0.90
C LEU A 238 52.12 -2.32 -1.30
N TYR A 239 51.57 -3.21 -0.49
CA TYR A 239 51.60 -4.66 -0.69
C TYR A 239 50.20 -5.21 -1.00
N GLU A 240 50.13 -6.25 -1.83
CA GLU A 240 48.96 -7.08 -2.04
C GLU A 240 49.27 -8.53 -1.62
N LEU A 241 48.45 -9.10 -0.75
CA LEU A 241 48.50 -10.52 -0.40
C LEU A 241 47.57 -11.30 -1.32
N HIS A 242 48.17 -12.05 -2.21
CA HIS A 242 47.47 -12.95 -3.11
C HIS A 242 47.40 -14.36 -2.52
N TYR A 243 46.21 -14.95 -2.52
CA TYR A 243 45.95 -16.33 -2.08
C TYR A 243 45.01 -17.05 -3.05
N GLN A 244 45.14 -18.37 -3.12
CA GLN A 244 44.36 -19.26 -4.01
C GLN A 244 44.16 -20.66 -3.38
N GLN A 245 43.23 -21.45 -3.93
CA GLN A 245 42.84 -22.75 -3.35
C GLN A 245 43.98 -23.78 -3.37
N SER A 246 44.58 -23.99 -4.55
CA SER A 246 45.60 -25.02 -4.79
C SER A 246 46.94 -24.39 -5.17
N GLU A 247 48.03 -25.08 -4.82
CA GLU A 247 49.35 -24.76 -5.35
C GLU A 247 49.45 -25.28 -6.79
N SER A 248 49.93 -24.44 -7.70
CA SER A 248 50.12 -24.81 -9.11
C SER A 248 51.60 -24.75 -9.45
N TRP A 249 52.02 -25.48 -10.49
CA TRP A 249 53.40 -25.50 -10.96
C TRP A 249 53.95 -24.09 -11.25
N PHE A 250 53.07 -23.15 -11.62
CA PHE A 250 53.40 -21.78 -11.97
C PHE A 250 52.97 -20.74 -10.91
N GLY A 251 52.45 -21.15 -9.74
CA GLY A 251 51.95 -20.22 -8.73
C GLY A 251 51.81 -20.82 -7.33
N LYS A 252 52.44 -20.15 -6.35
CA LYS A 252 52.34 -20.48 -4.92
C LYS A 252 50.92 -20.26 -4.40
N ARG A 253 50.52 -21.05 -3.39
CA ARG A 253 49.22 -20.93 -2.70
C ARG A 253 49.03 -19.55 -2.05
N VAL A 254 50.10 -18.96 -1.53
CA VAL A 254 50.14 -17.60 -0.97
C VAL A 254 51.35 -16.85 -1.55
N GLN A 255 51.16 -15.60 -1.96
CA GLN A 255 52.19 -14.74 -2.53
C GLN A 255 51.99 -13.29 -2.07
N LEU A 256 53.07 -12.65 -1.62
CA LEU A 256 53.09 -11.23 -1.29
C LEU A 256 53.66 -10.44 -2.48
N ILE A 257 52.93 -9.44 -2.96
CA ILE A 257 53.25 -8.65 -4.15
C ILE A 257 53.47 -7.20 -3.72
N ASN A 258 54.62 -6.60 -4.05
CA ASN A 258 54.90 -5.20 -3.80
C ASN A 258 54.53 -4.37 -5.05
N HIS A 259 53.58 -3.45 -4.92
CA HIS A 259 53.10 -2.58 -6.01
C HIS A 259 53.83 -1.24 -6.10
N SER A 260 54.69 -0.91 -5.14
CA SER A 260 55.50 0.32 -5.14
C SER A 260 56.81 0.19 -5.93
N VAL A 261 57.24 -1.03 -6.25
CA VAL A 261 58.44 -1.27 -7.07
C VAL A 261 58.07 -1.43 -8.54
N GLY A 262 58.62 -0.56 -9.42
CA GLY A 262 58.37 -0.63 -10.87
C GLY A 262 58.83 -1.96 -11.48
N GLY A 263 58.08 -2.49 -12.46
CA GLY A 263 58.18 -3.86 -12.99
C GLY A 263 59.51 -4.31 -13.60
N VAL A 264 60.55 -3.47 -13.61
CA VAL A 264 61.91 -3.80 -14.07
C VAL A 264 62.95 -3.84 -12.94
N GLN A 265 62.63 -3.39 -11.72
CA GLN A 265 63.54 -3.45 -10.57
C GLN A 265 63.50 -4.78 -9.81
N SER A 266 62.53 -5.66 -10.11
CA SER A 266 62.42 -7.00 -9.52
C SER A 266 63.39 -8.04 -10.10
N LEU A 267 64.12 -7.70 -11.19
CA LEU A 267 65.00 -8.62 -11.94
C LEU A 267 66.50 -8.41 -11.68
N PHE A 268 66.90 -7.49 -10.78
CA PHE A 268 68.31 -7.22 -10.47
C PHE A 268 68.66 -7.52 -9.00
N PRO A 269 69.86 -8.05 -8.69
CA PRO A 269 70.31 -8.21 -7.31
C PRO A 269 70.40 -6.84 -6.61
N ARG A 270 69.79 -6.73 -5.43
CA ARG A 270 69.69 -5.48 -4.64
C ARG A 270 71.04 -5.02 -4.09
N PHE A 271 71.86 -4.36 -4.90
CA PHE A 271 72.96 -3.53 -4.43
C PHE A 271 72.52 -2.06 -4.49
N ALA A 272 72.05 -1.52 -3.36
CA ALA A 272 71.45 -0.19 -3.17
C ALA A 272 69.97 -0.03 -3.60
N SER A 273 69.05 -0.41 -2.72
CA SER A 273 67.66 0.07 -2.77
C SER A 273 67.65 1.55 -2.40
N SER A 274 67.15 2.42 -3.28
CA SER A 274 66.81 3.80 -2.90
C SER A 274 65.79 3.74 -1.76
N LYS A 275 66.09 4.33 -0.61
CA LYS A 275 65.09 4.52 0.45
C LYS A 275 63.92 5.29 -0.18
N HIS A 276 62.71 4.73 -0.18
CA HIS A 276 61.52 5.50 -0.52
C HIS A 276 61.44 6.66 0.49
N GLU A 277 61.59 7.90 0.03
CA GLU A 277 61.64 9.06 0.95
C GLU A 277 60.29 9.41 1.57
N ASP A 278 59.19 8.85 1.05
CA ASP A 278 57.82 9.12 1.53
C ASP A 278 57.10 7.81 1.81
N ARG A 279 56.79 7.57 3.09
CA ARG A 279 56.23 6.30 3.61
C ARG A 279 54.71 6.32 3.50
N ILE A 280 54.09 5.29 2.91
CA ILE A 280 52.64 5.10 2.97
C ILE A 280 52.22 4.69 4.40
N LEU A 281 51.28 5.45 4.98
CA LEU A 281 50.79 5.28 6.35
C LEU A 281 49.45 4.54 6.41
N SER A 282 48.55 4.79 5.46
CA SER A 282 47.24 4.15 5.45
C SER A 282 46.73 3.88 4.04
N VAL A 283 45.82 2.92 3.95
CA VAL A 283 45.16 2.49 2.73
C VAL A 283 43.66 2.30 3.00
N VAL A 284 42.83 2.81 2.10
CA VAL A 284 41.37 2.75 2.18
C VAL A 284 40.81 2.28 0.84
N PHE A 285 39.91 1.30 0.86
CA PHE A 285 39.26 0.78 -0.34
C PHE A 285 37.87 1.41 -0.54
N ASP A 286 37.61 1.91 -1.75
CA ASP A 286 36.29 2.37 -2.16
C ASP A 286 35.56 1.27 -2.94
N VAL A 287 34.60 0.64 -2.26
CA VAL A 287 33.79 -0.44 -2.83
C VAL A 287 32.94 0.02 -4.01
N ASN A 288 32.42 1.25 -3.97
CA ASN A 288 31.49 1.75 -5.00
C ASN A 288 32.22 2.10 -6.31
N ARG A 289 33.50 2.46 -6.21
CA ARG A 289 34.34 2.88 -7.36
C ARG A 289 35.45 1.88 -7.69
N THR A 290 35.50 0.78 -6.94
CA THR A 290 36.48 -0.31 -7.09
C THR A 290 37.92 0.21 -7.18
N CYS A 291 38.28 1.10 -6.26
CA CYS A 291 39.57 1.78 -6.24
C CYS A 291 40.16 1.87 -4.83
N LEU A 292 41.44 2.23 -4.77
CA LEU A 292 42.22 2.29 -3.55
C LEU A 292 42.81 3.69 -3.37
N TYR A 293 42.70 4.23 -2.17
CA TYR A 293 43.35 5.47 -1.76
C TYR A 293 44.45 5.16 -0.76
N THR A 294 45.61 5.79 -0.92
CA THR A 294 46.72 5.69 0.04
C THR A 294 47.09 7.07 0.54
N LEU A 295 47.48 7.17 1.81
CA LEU A 295 47.99 8.39 2.44
C LEU A 295 49.45 8.19 2.83
N SER A 296 50.32 9.15 2.50
CA SER A 296 51.73 9.13 2.88
C SER A 296 52.07 10.06 4.05
N ALA A 297 53.25 9.85 4.64
CA ALA A 297 53.78 10.64 5.75
C ALA A 297 54.05 12.11 5.37
N LYS A 298 54.31 12.41 4.09
CA LYS A 298 54.42 13.79 3.57
C LYS A 298 53.08 14.38 3.10
N ASN A 299 51.94 13.84 3.55
CA ASN A 299 50.59 14.27 3.16
C ASN A 299 50.31 14.16 1.65
N SER A 300 50.80 13.10 1.00
CA SER A 300 50.43 12.80 -0.38
C SER A 300 49.31 11.77 -0.41
N ILE A 301 48.30 11.97 -1.25
CA ILE A 301 47.23 11.00 -1.49
C ILE A 301 47.40 10.39 -2.87
N SER A 302 47.54 9.07 -2.97
CA SER A 302 47.61 8.37 -4.26
C SER A 302 46.37 7.53 -4.51
N VAL A 303 45.87 7.56 -5.75
CA VAL A 303 44.69 6.84 -6.23
C VAL A 303 45.14 5.69 -7.12
N TYR A 304 44.65 4.48 -6.85
CA TYR A 304 44.91 3.30 -7.66
C TYR A 304 43.59 2.65 -8.11
N GLN A 305 43.55 2.22 -9.36
CA GLN A 305 42.46 1.43 -9.93
C GLN A 305 42.81 -0.04 -9.92
N LEU A 306 41.87 -0.89 -9.49
CA LEU A 306 42.04 -2.34 -9.59
C LEU A 306 41.94 -2.73 -11.07
N GLY A 307 42.95 -3.43 -11.58
CA GLY A 307 42.88 -4.11 -12.86
C GLY A 307 42.44 -5.56 -12.69
N GLY A 308 42.82 -6.41 -13.64
CA GLY A 308 42.72 -7.86 -13.50
C GLY A 308 43.49 -8.44 -12.31
N GLU A 309 43.58 -9.77 -12.26
CA GLU A 309 44.20 -10.45 -11.13
C GLU A 309 45.66 -10.03 -10.95
N LYS A 310 46.05 -9.69 -9.70
CA LYS A 310 47.40 -9.19 -9.34
C LYS A 310 47.81 -7.87 -10.00
N THR A 311 46.93 -7.18 -10.73
CA THR A 311 47.28 -5.89 -11.34
C THR A 311 46.62 -4.72 -10.61
N LEU A 312 47.41 -3.65 -10.46
CA LEU A 312 47.00 -2.42 -9.83
C LEU A 312 47.56 -1.26 -10.64
N HIS A 313 46.68 -0.36 -11.11
CA HIS A 313 47.06 0.77 -11.94
C HIS A 313 47.10 2.03 -11.09
N HIS A 314 48.27 2.67 -10.98
CA HIS A 314 48.39 4.00 -10.38
C HIS A 314 47.78 5.05 -11.32
N ILE A 315 46.82 5.83 -10.81
CA ILE A 315 46.07 6.83 -11.59
C ILE A 315 46.62 8.23 -11.33
N GLN A 316 46.86 8.59 -10.07
CA GLN A 316 47.27 9.92 -9.67
C GLN A 316 47.91 9.92 -8.29
N THR A 317 48.87 10.82 -8.07
CA THR A 317 49.31 11.25 -6.73
C THR A 317 49.08 12.75 -6.57
N MET A 318 48.31 13.11 -5.54
CA MET A 318 48.09 14.49 -5.12
C MET A 318 49.06 14.83 -3.99
N SER A 319 50.04 15.67 -4.28
CA SER A 319 51.04 16.18 -3.33
C SER A 319 50.83 17.68 -3.06
N ASN A 320 51.55 18.25 -2.09
CA ASN A 320 51.43 19.66 -1.67
C ASN A 320 50.02 20.05 -1.20
N LEU A 321 49.32 19.14 -0.52
CA LEU A 321 47.95 19.38 -0.03
C LEU A 321 47.85 20.60 0.89
N TYR A 322 48.91 20.90 1.65
CA TYR A 322 48.99 22.12 2.45
C TYR A 322 48.78 23.38 1.61
N LYS A 323 49.53 23.52 0.51
CA LYS A 323 49.44 24.68 -0.38
C LYS A 323 48.08 24.73 -1.07
N ALA A 324 47.60 23.59 -1.57
CA ALA A 324 46.28 23.51 -2.19
C ALA A 324 45.15 23.91 -1.22
N ALA A 325 45.28 23.56 0.07
CA ALA A 325 44.34 23.97 1.10
C ALA A 325 44.46 25.46 1.43
N GLN A 326 45.69 25.98 1.53
CA GLN A 326 45.98 27.40 1.78
C GLN A 326 45.44 28.30 0.66
N ASP A 327 45.54 27.87 -0.60
CA ASP A 327 45.02 28.59 -1.77
C ASP A 327 43.48 28.74 -1.71
N LYS A 328 42.78 27.79 -1.08
CA LYS A 328 41.32 27.81 -0.92
C LYS A 328 40.84 28.51 0.35
N ALA A 329 41.65 28.50 1.41
CA ALA A 329 41.35 29.12 2.69
C ALA A 329 42.54 29.99 3.15
N PRO A 330 42.83 31.10 2.43
CA PRO A 330 43.98 31.94 2.73
C PRO A 330 43.87 32.54 4.13
N SER A 331 45.01 32.65 4.82
CA SER A 331 45.12 33.26 6.16
C SER A 331 44.38 32.53 7.29
N SER A 332 43.92 31.29 7.09
CA SER A 332 43.31 30.50 8.16
C SER A 332 44.36 30.02 9.18
N PRO A 333 44.20 30.30 10.49
CA PRO A 333 45.15 29.84 11.51
C PRO A 333 45.19 28.32 11.66
N ALA A 334 44.14 27.60 11.24
CA ALA A 334 44.09 26.14 11.25
C ALA A 334 45.00 25.51 10.17
N LEU A 335 45.44 26.29 9.18
CA LEU A 335 46.34 25.89 8.10
C LEU A 335 47.75 26.45 8.33
N ALA A 336 48.37 26.08 9.45
CA ALA A 336 49.77 26.38 9.73
C ALA A 336 50.68 25.25 9.18
N PRO A 337 51.78 25.57 8.47
CA PRO A 337 52.64 24.55 7.86
C PRO A 337 53.29 23.62 8.89
N SER A 338 53.62 24.11 10.08
CA SER A 338 54.29 23.34 11.13
C SER A 338 53.44 22.18 11.65
N HIS A 339 52.11 22.26 11.54
CA HIS A 339 51.16 21.30 12.12
C HIS A 339 50.14 20.80 11.08
N PHE A 340 50.42 20.93 9.78
CA PHE A 340 49.55 20.36 8.74
C PHE A 340 49.92 18.90 8.51
N GLN A 341 49.13 18.00 9.09
CA GLN A 341 49.21 16.57 8.83
C GLN A 341 47.80 16.01 8.62
N VAL A 342 47.59 15.29 7.53
CA VAL A 342 46.38 14.50 7.29
C VAL A 342 46.50 13.23 8.12
N VAL A 343 45.50 12.94 8.95
CA VAL A 343 45.51 11.80 9.90
C VAL A 343 44.64 10.65 9.44
N SER A 344 43.65 10.91 8.59
CA SER A 344 42.73 9.87 8.10
C SER A 344 42.07 10.26 6.80
N LEU A 345 41.68 9.24 6.03
CA LEU A 345 40.95 9.34 4.78
C LEU A 345 39.60 8.61 4.92
N HIS A 346 38.53 9.21 4.41
CA HIS A 346 37.18 8.64 4.43
C HIS A 346 36.53 8.68 3.06
N VAL A 347 36.00 7.55 2.61
CA VAL A 347 35.28 7.44 1.33
C VAL A 347 33.88 8.01 1.48
N VAL A 348 33.46 8.83 0.52
CA VAL A 348 32.10 9.40 0.44
C VAL A 348 31.25 8.53 -0.47
N ASN A 349 30.14 8.03 0.06
CA ASN A 349 29.22 7.19 -0.68
C ASN A 349 28.53 8.02 -1.79
N PRO A 350 28.35 7.47 -3.01
CA PRO A 350 27.55 8.15 -4.05
C PRO A 350 26.12 8.57 -3.62
N SER A 351 25.51 7.90 -2.63
CA SER A 351 24.21 8.30 -2.06
C SER A 351 24.27 9.59 -1.24
N GLU A 352 25.45 9.99 -0.78
CA GLU A 352 25.70 11.18 0.02
C GLU A 352 26.01 12.41 -0.84
N SER A 353 26.74 12.22 -1.95
CA SER A 353 27.07 13.28 -2.92
C SER A 353 26.91 12.77 -4.36
N ARG A 354 25.83 13.21 -5.02
CA ARG A 354 25.60 12.93 -6.45
C ARG A 354 26.45 13.83 -7.35
N THR A 355 26.89 14.96 -6.81
CA THR A 355 27.69 16.01 -7.46
C THR A 355 29.20 15.72 -7.50
N GLY A 356 29.64 14.57 -6.97
CA GLY A 356 30.94 13.98 -7.32
C GLY A 356 32.04 14.06 -6.25
N VAL A 357 31.72 14.39 -4.99
CA VAL A 357 32.65 14.22 -3.85
C VAL A 357 32.91 12.72 -3.64
N GLN A 358 34.18 12.34 -3.51
CA GLN A 358 34.58 10.93 -3.40
C GLN A 358 35.37 10.63 -2.12
N LEU A 359 36.14 11.59 -1.64
CA LEU A 359 37.09 11.37 -0.55
C LEU A 359 37.15 12.60 0.36
N ILE A 360 37.30 12.36 1.66
CA ILE A 360 37.55 13.38 2.68
C ILE A 360 38.89 13.06 3.34
N GLY A 361 39.78 14.04 3.41
CA GLY A 361 40.98 13.99 4.26
C GLY A 361 40.80 14.85 5.50
N VAL A 362 41.03 14.29 6.69
CA VAL A 362 40.96 15.02 7.96
C VAL A 362 42.36 15.33 8.45
N THR A 363 42.62 16.57 8.88
CA THR A 363 43.91 16.97 9.45
C THR A 363 43.93 16.96 10.99
N MET A 364 45.13 16.97 11.58
CA MET A 364 45.33 17.09 13.05
C MET A 364 44.62 18.31 13.65
N ASN A 365 44.52 19.42 12.89
CA ASN A 365 43.85 20.65 13.33
C ASN A 365 42.34 20.66 13.03
N GLY A 366 41.74 19.52 12.66
CA GLY A 366 40.32 19.44 12.37
C GLY A 366 39.87 20.08 11.04
N VAL A 367 40.82 20.39 10.14
CA VAL A 367 40.47 20.81 8.78
C VAL A 367 40.05 19.58 7.97
N ARG A 368 38.95 19.70 7.21
CA ARG A 368 38.49 18.66 6.29
C ARG A 368 38.69 19.09 4.85
N LEU A 369 39.36 18.24 4.09
CA LEU A 369 39.72 18.42 2.69
C LEU A 369 38.80 17.54 1.84
N TYR A 370 37.91 18.14 1.06
CA TYR A 370 36.98 17.40 0.20
C TYR A 370 37.54 17.30 -1.21
N PHE A 371 37.61 16.07 -1.73
CA PHE A 371 38.11 15.78 -3.06
C PHE A 371 36.98 15.31 -3.97
N SER A 372 36.91 15.90 -5.16
CA SER A 372 35.95 15.55 -6.20
C SER A 372 36.67 15.34 -7.52
N VAL A 373 35.96 14.72 -8.47
CA VAL A 373 36.47 14.54 -9.83
C VAL A 373 36.75 15.88 -10.51
N ALA A 374 37.89 16.00 -11.18
CA ALA A 374 38.20 17.19 -11.97
C ALA A 374 37.22 17.36 -13.15
N THR A 375 36.41 18.42 -13.14
CA THR A 375 35.59 18.83 -14.28
C THR A 375 36.40 19.77 -15.18
N TYR A 376 36.92 19.26 -16.29
CA TYR A 376 37.42 20.12 -17.36
C TYR A 376 36.24 20.86 -17.98
N GLY A 377 36.36 22.18 -18.15
CA GLY A 377 35.30 23.04 -18.68
C GLY A 377 34.73 22.55 -20.00
N PHE A 378 33.41 22.70 -20.15
CA PHE A 378 32.57 22.47 -21.34
C PHE A 378 33.30 22.17 -22.66
N SER A 379 33.24 20.90 -23.07
CA SER A 379 33.00 20.56 -24.48
C SER A 379 31.89 19.51 -24.55
N HIS A 380 30.77 19.89 -25.16
CA HIS A 380 29.74 18.95 -25.58
C HIS A 380 30.33 18.02 -26.65
N ILE A 381 30.86 16.87 -26.22
CA ILE A 381 30.96 15.69 -27.07
C ILE A 381 30.25 14.57 -26.33
N SER A 382 29.04 14.26 -26.81
CA SER A 382 28.34 13.02 -26.54
C SER A 382 29.20 11.87 -27.08
N SER A 383 30.04 11.28 -26.23
CA SER A 383 30.71 10.01 -26.53
C SER A 383 30.24 8.98 -25.52
N ALA A 384 29.32 8.13 -25.97
CA ALA A 384 28.79 6.99 -25.24
C ALA A 384 29.73 5.77 -25.26
N ASN A 385 31.04 5.93 -25.56
CA ASN A 385 31.95 4.80 -25.79
C ASN A 385 33.42 5.06 -25.34
N LEU A 386 33.67 5.51 -24.11
CA LEU A 386 34.96 5.28 -23.44
C LEU A 386 34.72 4.56 -22.11
N GLY A 387 35.22 3.33 -22.02
CA GLY A 387 35.07 2.48 -20.84
C GLY A 387 35.76 3.03 -19.58
N GLU A 388 35.14 2.76 -18.44
CA GLU A 388 35.67 2.43 -17.10
C GLU A 388 36.99 3.06 -16.57
N SER A 389 37.58 4.11 -17.14
CA SER A 389 38.76 4.73 -16.55
C SER A 389 38.36 5.71 -15.45
N LEU A 390 38.94 5.55 -14.25
CA LEU A 390 38.77 6.53 -13.16
C LEU A 390 39.33 7.90 -13.57
N ARG A 391 38.59 8.96 -13.24
CA ARG A 391 39.01 10.35 -13.47
C ARG A 391 39.85 10.86 -12.30
N PRO A 392 40.83 11.74 -12.54
CA PRO A 392 41.66 12.30 -11.47
C PRO A 392 40.83 13.13 -10.48
N LEU A 393 41.24 13.08 -9.22
CA LEU A 393 40.69 13.86 -8.13
C LEU A 393 41.42 15.21 -8.00
N GLN A 394 40.68 16.20 -7.50
CA GLN A 394 41.23 17.48 -7.07
C GLN A 394 40.58 17.89 -5.76
N LEU A 395 41.34 18.63 -4.94
CA LEU A 395 40.77 19.31 -3.79
C LEU A 395 39.75 20.34 -4.28
N THR A 396 38.48 20.20 -3.90
CA THR A 396 37.40 21.08 -4.34
C THR A 396 36.99 22.05 -3.24
N HIS A 397 36.91 21.58 -1.99
CA HIS A 397 36.47 22.38 -0.85
C HIS A 397 37.32 22.15 0.41
N VAL A 398 37.57 23.21 1.17
CA VAL A 398 38.26 23.17 2.47
C VAL A 398 37.29 23.61 3.57
N ARG A 399 36.98 22.71 4.50
CA ARG A 399 36.13 23.01 5.65
C ARG A 399 36.98 23.19 6.89
N LEU A 400 37.00 24.40 7.43
CA LEU A 400 37.81 24.77 8.60
C LEU A 400 37.16 24.27 9.91
N PRO A 401 37.93 24.00 10.98
CA PRO A 401 37.38 23.56 12.26
C PRO A 401 36.48 24.65 12.90
N PRO A 402 35.60 24.28 13.84
CA PRO A 402 34.83 25.25 14.60
C PRO A 402 35.76 26.08 15.51
N SER A 403 35.52 27.39 15.60
CA SER A 403 36.36 28.33 16.36
C SER A 403 35.76 28.77 17.70
N ASN A 404 34.59 28.25 18.06
CA ASN A 404 33.77 28.67 19.20
C ASN A 404 33.29 27.48 20.06
N LEU A 405 34.09 26.41 20.13
CA LEU A 405 33.75 25.24 20.95
C LEU A 405 33.85 25.56 22.44
N TYR A 406 32.89 25.06 23.22
CA TYR A 406 32.96 25.07 24.67
C TYR A 406 33.94 24.00 25.16
N HIS A 407 34.70 24.32 26.21
CA HIS A 407 35.52 23.32 26.89
C HIS A 407 34.62 22.29 27.59
N PRO A 408 34.97 20.99 27.63
CA PRO A 408 34.12 19.97 28.26
C PRO A 408 33.82 20.23 29.75
N ASP A 409 34.74 20.86 30.47
CA ASP A 409 34.51 21.22 31.89
C ASP A 409 33.45 22.32 32.04
N GLU A 410 33.35 23.24 31.08
CA GLU A 410 32.33 24.31 31.08
C GLU A 410 30.94 23.75 30.79
N LEU A 411 30.88 22.71 29.96
CA LEU A 411 29.64 21.97 29.67
C LEU A 411 29.11 21.27 30.93
N SER A 412 29.99 20.74 31.78
CA SER A 412 29.62 20.05 33.02
C SER A 412 29.04 20.95 34.12
N HIS A 413 29.25 22.27 34.04
CA HIS A 413 28.94 23.24 35.10
C HIS A 413 27.87 24.27 34.76
N SER A 414 27.02 24.02 33.76
CA SER A 414 25.94 24.94 33.40
C SER A 414 24.80 24.94 34.41
N TYR A 415 24.95 25.69 35.50
CA TYR A 415 23.85 26.19 36.33
C TYR A 415 22.93 27.01 35.41
N ARG A 416 21.80 26.45 34.96
CA ARG A 416 20.75 27.25 34.32
C ARG A 416 20.25 28.26 35.37
N PRO A 417 20.34 29.58 35.17
CA PRO A 417 19.62 30.51 36.01
C PRO A 417 18.13 30.21 35.79
N ALA A 418 17.39 29.91 36.85
CA ALA A 418 15.94 29.88 36.79
C ALA A 418 15.48 31.19 36.16
N THR A 419 14.73 31.11 35.06
CA THR A 419 14.16 32.28 34.39
C THR A 419 13.39 33.10 35.41
N SER A 420 13.97 34.25 35.77
CA SER A 420 13.42 35.19 36.71
C SER A 420 12.10 35.74 36.17
N SER A 421 11.03 35.49 36.92
CA SER A 421 9.82 36.30 36.94
C SER A 421 10.14 37.80 36.85
N TYR A 422 9.43 38.52 35.98
CA TYR A 422 9.41 39.97 35.81
C TYR A 422 9.83 40.76 37.07
N ASN A 423 11.11 41.14 37.17
CA ASN A 423 11.55 42.20 38.08
C ASN A 423 12.87 42.83 37.57
N PRO A 424 12.87 44.07 37.06
CA PRO A 424 14.06 44.70 36.51
C PRO A 424 14.82 45.44 37.60
N ALA A 425 15.45 44.74 38.55
CA ALA A 425 16.32 45.38 39.54
C ALA A 425 17.23 44.37 40.26
N ARG A 426 18.30 43.92 39.60
CA ARG A 426 19.64 43.66 40.18
C ARG A 426 20.54 43.01 39.13
N GLY A 427 21.64 43.68 38.80
CA GLY A 427 22.65 43.15 37.90
C GLY A 427 23.25 41.86 38.44
N VAL A 428 22.98 40.75 37.75
CA VAL A 428 23.73 39.50 37.91
C VAL A 428 25.07 39.71 37.20
N PRO A 429 26.22 39.38 37.82
CA PRO A 429 27.52 39.50 37.16
C PRO A 429 27.56 38.55 35.96
N VAL A 430 27.86 39.12 34.78
CA VAL A 430 28.13 38.37 33.55
C VAL A 430 29.34 37.44 33.82
N PRO A 431 29.23 36.11 33.62
CA PRO A 431 30.39 35.23 33.77
C PRO A 431 31.50 35.66 32.81
N PRO A 432 32.79 35.54 33.21
CA PRO A 432 33.90 35.93 32.35
C PRO A 432 33.85 35.15 31.03
N PRO A 433 34.21 35.76 29.89
CA PRO A 433 34.23 35.05 28.62
C PRO A 433 35.26 33.93 28.67
N SER A 434 34.81 32.67 28.63
CA SER A 434 35.70 31.54 28.44
C SER A 434 36.39 31.65 27.07
N ARG A 435 37.67 31.30 27.04
CA ARG A 435 38.38 31.23 25.75
C ARG A 435 37.83 30.03 24.99
N PRO A 436 37.41 30.20 23.72
CA PRO A 436 36.90 29.08 22.94
C PRO A 436 37.99 28.03 22.77
N PHE A 437 37.60 26.77 22.85
CA PHE A 437 38.51 25.65 22.67
C PHE A 437 38.88 25.49 21.18
N VAL A 438 40.18 25.29 20.91
CA VAL A 438 40.69 25.10 19.55
C VAL A 438 41.25 23.70 19.40
N VAL A 439 40.69 22.95 18.45
CA VAL A 439 41.13 21.60 18.12
C VAL A 439 42.46 21.66 17.36
N SER A 440 43.45 20.90 17.83
CA SER A 440 44.82 20.95 17.27
C SER A 440 45.61 19.63 17.37
N GLY A 441 45.01 18.57 17.89
CA GLY A 441 45.70 17.30 18.14
C GLY A 441 44.88 16.06 17.78
N ILE A 442 44.05 16.11 16.73
CA ILE A 442 43.28 14.92 16.31
C ILE A 442 44.24 13.79 15.94
N GLU A 443 44.06 12.62 16.56
CA GLU A 443 44.82 11.40 16.29
C GLU A 443 43.99 10.38 15.51
N ASN A 444 42.68 10.30 15.78
CA ASN A 444 41.76 9.36 15.16
C ASN A 444 40.50 10.09 14.68
N SER A 445 39.93 9.63 13.57
CA SER A 445 38.58 10.07 13.18
C SER A 445 37.79 8.97 12.50
N SER A 446 36.47 9.06 12.60
CA SER A 446 35.50 8.22 11.91
C SER A 446 34.45 9.10 11.26
N TYR A 447 34.13 8.82 10.00
CA TYR A 447 33.14 9.53 9.20
C TYR A 447 32.10 8.56 8.64
N VAL A 448 30.81 8.95 8.65
CA VAL A 448 29.76 8.24 7.93
C VAL A 448 28.57 9.17 7.66
N ASP A 449 28.14 9.27 6.41
CA ASP A 449 26.92 9.99 5.98
C ASP A 449 26.77 11.41 6.58
N GLY A 450 27.81 12.23 6.44
CA GLY A 450 27.88 13.60 6.95
C GLY A 450 28.20 13.73 8.44
N LEU A 451 28.20 12.64 9.20
CA LEU A 451 28.56 12.62 10.61
C LEU A 451 30.05 12.37 10.79
N MET A 452 30.69 13.10 11.70
CA MET A 452 32.10 12.91 12.02
C MET A 452 32.32 12.91 13.53
N VAL A 453 33.14 11.97 14.00
CA VAL A 453 33.66 11.93 15.37
C VAL A 453 35.17 11.84 15.28
N SER A 454 35.88 12.71 15.99
CA SER A 454 37.35 12.74 16.02
C SER A 454 37.86 12.82 17.44
N ALA A 455 38.88 12.04 17.76
CA ALA A 455 39.49 12.01 19.08
C ALA A 455 40.82 12.75 19.10
N GLN A 456 41.07 13.48 20.19
CA GLN A 456 42.37 14.05 20.52
C GLN A 456 42.64 13.91 22.02
N PRO A 457 43.91 14.03 22.47
CA PRO A 457 44.23 14.16 23.88
C PRO A 457 43.43 15.26 24.58
N GLY A 458 42.91 14.93 25.77
CA GLY A 458 42.35 15.91 26.69
C GLY A 458 43.45 16.55 27.57
N ASP A 459 43.03 17.49 28.42
CA ASP A 459 43.94 18.23 29.29
C ASP A 459 44.49 17.39 30.46
N ALA A 460 43.73 16.38 30.90
CA ALA A 460 44.11 15.48 31.98
C ALA A 460 44.59 14.14 31.43
N GLU A 461 45.63 13.57 32.06
CA GLU A 461 46.09 12.22 31.74
C GLU A 461 44.95 11.21 31.87
N GLY A 462 44.82 10.35 30.86
CA GLY A 462 43.76 9.33 30.82
C GLY A 462 42.37 9.85 30.44
N THR A 463 42.26 11.04 29.86
CA THR A 463 41.01 11.56 29.26
C THR A 463 41.28 12.03 27.84
N ASP A 464 40.38 11.70 26.91
CA ASP A 464 40.39 12.21 25.54
C ASP A 464 39.16 13.08 25.27
N PHE A 465 39.28 14.01 24.33
CA PHE A 465 38.17 14.83 23.85
C PHE A 465 37.71 14.37 22.46
N LEU A 466 36.39 14.23 22.31
CA LEU A 466 35.72 13.88 21.06
C LEU A 466 35.10 15.13 20.42
N LEU A 467 35.66 15.58 19.30
CA LEU A 467 35.01 16.52 18.40
C LEU A 467 33.92 15.78 17.62
N CYS A 468 32.66 16.14 17.84
CA CYS A 468 31.52 15.52 17.17
C CYS A 468 30.80 16.54 16.30
N ILE A 469 30.63 16.21 15.02
CA ILE A 469 30.07 17.09 14.00
C ILE A 469 28.90 16.38 13.29
N ALA A 470 27.81 17.12 13.05
CA ALA A 470 26.65 16.63 12.31
C ALA A 470 26.02 17.76 11.46
N PRO A 471 25.42 17.49 10.30
CA PRO A 471 24.73 18.51 9.49
C PRO A 471 23.59 19.17 10.28
N ASP A 472 23.51 20.51 10.21
CA ASP A 472 22.42 21.28 10.81
C ASP A 472 21.27 21.39 9.81
N LEU A 473 20.36 20.42 9.89
CA LEU A 473 19.19 20.34 9.01
C LEU A 473 18.32 21.60 9.07
N THR A 474 18.34 22.33 10.20
CA THR A 474 17.59 23.57 10.39
C THR A 474 18.23 24.77 9.69
N ARG A 475 19.47 24.67 9.21
CA ARG A 475 20.16 25.76 8.50
C ARG A 475 20.37 25.47 7.03
N ILE A 476 20.31 24.20 6.64
CA ILE A 476 20.53 23.75 5.26
C ILE A 476 19.24 23.33 4.54
N GLY A 477 18.16 23.10 5.29
CA GLY A 477 16.88 22.60 4.76
C GLY A 477 15.84 23.67 4.50
N ALA A 478 15.00 23.47 3.49
CA ALA A 478 13.83 24.32 3.21
C ALA A 478 12.60 23.84 3.99
N LEU A 479 12.63 23.95 5.33
CA LEU A 479 11.64 23.31 6.21
C LEU A 479 10.38 24.15 6.51
N GLY A 480 10.24 25.35 5.93
CA GLY A 480 9.13 26.27 6.27
C GLY A 480 9.34 26.99 7.60
N GLN A 481 10.59 27.33 7.90
CA GLN A 481 11.01 27.99 9.14
C GLN A 481 10.62 29.45 9.17
N VAL A 482 10.36 29.96 10.38
CA VAL A 482 10.22 31.40 10.60
C VAL A 482 11.62 32.00 10.63
N GLN A 483 11.95 32.86 9.66
CA GLN A 483 13.24 33.55 9.65
C GLN A 483 13.33 34.50 10.85
N THR A 484 13.86 34.03 11.98
CA THR A 484 14.26 34.90 13.08
C THR A 484 15.48 35.70 12.65
N ALA A 485 15.36 37.04 12.61
CA ALA A 485 16.42 37.98 12.25
C ALA A 485 17.63 38.02 13.22
N GLN A 486 17.79 37.02 14.10
CA GLN A 486 18.80 37.01 15.15
C GLN A 486 19.61 35.71 15.12
N GLN A 487 20.76 35.79 14.44
CA GLN A 487 22.06 35.21 14.77
C GLN A 487 22.93 35.31 13.51
N GLN A 488 23.27 36.54 13.14
CA GLN A 488 24.49 36.76 12.36
C GLN A 488 25.64 36.35 13.27
N TYR A 489 26.14 35.13 13.09
CA TYR A 489 27.51 34.83 13.47
C TYR A 489 28.40 35.89 12.80
N PRO A 490 29.42 36.44 13.48
CA PRO A 490 30.38 37.32 12.83
C PRO A 490 31.12 36.50 11.76
N ALA A 491 30.64 36.56 10.53
CA ALA A 491 31.42 36.13 9.39
C ALA A 491 32.66 37.02 9.38
N ALA A 492 33.84 36.42 9.55
CA ALA A 492 35.09 37.11 9.33
C ALA A 492 35.04 37.77 7.94
N SER A 493 35.14 39.10 7.92
CA SER A 493 35.13 39.92 6.72
C SER A 493 36.33 39.58 5.84
N GLN A 494 36.11 38.81 4.79
CA GLN A 494 37.05 38.66 3.68
C GLN A 494 36.56 39.54 2.51
N PRO A 495 37.38 40.48 2.00
CA PRO A 495 36.99 41.31 0.87
C PRO A 495 37.11 40.48 -0.43
N SER A 496 35.99 40.06 -0.99
CA SER A 496 35.92 39.48 -2.34
C SER A 496 36.02 40.60 -3.39
N ILE A 497 37.19 40.72 -4.03
CA ILE A 497 37.39 41.51 -5.25
C ILE A 497 37.38 40.56 -6.46
N TYR A 498 36.62 40.96 -7.48
CA TYR A 498 36.46 40.41 -8.84
C TYR A 498 35.29 39.45 -9.12
N GLY A 499 34.32 39.95 -9.91
CA GLY A 499 33.61 39.14 -10.91
C GLY A 499 32.10 38.95 -10.73
N ALA A 500 31.31 39.99 -10.49
CA ALA A 500 29.84 39.87 -10.56
C ALA A 500 29.35 40.06 -12.01
N SER A 501 29.04 38.95 -12.68
CA SER A 501 28.19 38.94 -13.88
C SER A 501 26.73 38.75 -13.46
N TYR A 502 25.85 39.59 -14.02
CA TYR A 502 24.40 39.58 -13.84
C TYR A 502 23.79 38.20 -14.15
N SER A 503 23.12 37.58 -13.17
CA SER A 503 22.10 36.57 -13.42
C SER A 503 20.94 36.67 -12.43
N SER A 504 19.75 36.67 -13.01
CA SER A 504 18.37 36.62 -12.50
C SER A 504 18.08 36.01 -11.12
N SER A 505 17.01 36.54 -10.53
CA SER A 505 16.18 36.05 -9.41
C SER A 505 16.06 34.52 -9.22
N GLY A 506 17.11 33.88 -8.71
CA GLY A 506 17.09 32.53 -8.16
C GLY A 506 17.40 32.57 -6.68
N THR A 507 16.65 31.82 -5.86
CA THR A 507 16.95 31.59 -4.45
C THR A 507 18.38 31.02 -4.32
N GLN A 508 19.28 31.74 -3.64
CA GLN A 508 20.62 31.25 -3.35
C GLN A 508 20.51 29.99 -2.49
N ARG A 509 21.16 28.90 -2.91
CA ARG A 509 21.18 27.64 -2.16
C ARG A 509 21.99 27.84 -0.85
N PRO A 510 21.54 27.28 0.29
CA PRO A 510 22.25 27.44 1.55
C PRO A 510 23.58 26.67 1.54
N PRO A 511 24.67 27.24 2.11
CA PRO A 511 25.93 26.52 2.28
C PRO A 511 25.83 25.49 3.41
N LEU A 512 26.75 24.53 3.47
CA LEU A 512 26.83 23.56 4.56
C LEU A 512 27.03 24.25 5.92
N VAL A 513 26.07 24.03 6.83
CA VAL A 513 26.14 24.38 8.25
C VAL A 513 26.01 23.11 9.07
N GLU A 514 26.77 23.01 10.16
CA GLU A 514 26.87 21.80 10.97
C GLU A 514 26.78 22.12 12.46
N TYR A 515 26.14 21.25 13.23
CA TYR A 515 26.33 21.22 14.67
C TYR A 515 27.76 20.78 15.01
N ALA A 516 28.37 21.40 16.02
CA ALA A 516 29.64 20.95 16.57
C ALA A 516 29.61 20.96 18.11
N THR A 517 30.15 19.90 18.71
CA THR A 517 30.28 19.76 20.17
C THR A 517 31.58 19.02 20.51
N LEU A 518 32.06 19.23 21.73
CA LEU A 518 33.26 18.61 22.26
C LEU A 518 32.90 17.83 23.53
N LEU A 519 33.14 16.51 23.54
CA LEU A 519 32.75 15.62 24.64
C LEU A 519 33.96 14.94 25.25
N ALA A 520 34.13 14.97 26.58
CA ALA A 520 35.20 14.24 27.24
C ALA A 520 34.88 12.74 27.41
N ILE A 521 35.83 11.85 27.15
CA ILE A 521 35.69 10.40 27.36
C ILE A 521 36.85 9.84 28.19
N PRO A 522 36.61 8.78 28.99
CA PRO A 522 37.65 8.17 29.79
C PRO A 522 38.57 7.29 28.93
N GLY A 523 39.87 7.41 29.21
CA GLY A 523 40.93 6.67 28.54
C GLY A 523 41.44 7.34 27.27
N ARG A 524 42.54 6.77 26.76
CA ARG A 524 43.15 7.08 25.47
C ARG A 524 42.47 6.28 24.37
N THR A 525 42.12 6.94 23.28
CA THR A 525 41.44 6.35 22.12
C THR A 525 42.42 5.52 21.29
N TRP A 526 42.06 4.27 21.02
CA TRP A 526 42.84 3.35 20.19
C TRP A 526 42.23 3.20 18.80
N ALA A 527 40.91 3.03 18.75
CA ALA A 527 40.18 2.79 17.52
C ALA A 527 38.78 3.40 17.58
N MET A 528 38.30 3.81 16.42
CA MET A 528 36.96 4.37 16.23
C MET A 528 36.33 3.74 14.99
N ALA A 529 35.05 3.43 15.06
CA ALA A 529 34.28 2.98 13.91
C ALA A 529 32.80 3.34 14.06
N SER A 530 32.11 3.58 12.95
CA SER A 530 30.65 3.57 12.95
C SER A 530 30.12 2.16 13.20
N VAL A 531 29.04 2.03 13.97
CA VAL A 531 28.35 0.74 14.12
C VAL A 531 27.75 0.33 12.77
N PRO A 532 28.11 -0.83 12.21
CA PRO A 532 27.61 -1.28 10.91
C PRO A 532 26.10 -1.42 10.90
N ARG A 533 25.49 -1.11 9.76
CA ARG A 533 24.06 -1.27 9.53
C ARG A 533 23.84 -2.24 8.38
N SER A 534 22.67 -2.88 8.41
CA SER A 534 22.18 -3.51 7.17
C SER A 534 22.01 -2.41 6.13
N PRO A 535 22.53 -2.59 4.89
CA PRO A 535 22.29 -1.62 3.84
C PRO A 535 20.78 -1.44 3.67
N PRO A 536 20.29 -0.19 3.52
CA PRO A 536 18.88 0.05 3.28
C PRO A 536 18.44 -0.72 2.04
N ALA A 537 17.24 -1.30 2.09
CA ALA A 537 16.68 -1.96 0.91
C ALA A 537 16.61 -0.94 -0.23
N LEU A 538 17.06 -1.34 -1.43
CA LEU A 538 16.91 -0.52 -2.62
C LEU A 538 15.42 -0.30 -2.85
N SER A 539 15.00 0.96 -2.81
CA SER A 539 13.62 1.35 -3.07
C SER A 539 13.52 2.12 -4.38
N ALA A 540 12.49 1.82 -5.16
CA ALA A 540 12.13 2.57 -6.36
C ALA A 540 11.48 3.94 -6.06
N SER A 541 11.16 4.22 -4.79
CA SER A 541 10.64 5.51 -4.34
C SER A 541 11.69 6.62 -4.46
N PRO A 542 11.29 7.91 -4.64
CA PRO A 542 12.23 9.03 -4.61
C PRO A 542 13.11 9.01 -3.35
N SER A 543 14.42 8.86 -3.54
CA SER A 543 15.38 8.69 -2.45
C SER A 543 15.92 10.04 -1.97
N PRO A 544 15.77 10.39 -0.68
CA PRO A 544 16.45 11.55 -0.12
C PRO A 544 17.96 11.34 -0.04
N SER A 545 18.74 12.43 0.10
CA SER A 545 20.17 12.30 0.41
C SER A 545 20.35 11.60 1.77
N THR A 546 21.45 10.88 1.97
CA THR A 546 21.70 10.20 3.26
C THR A 546 21.90 11.17 4.42
N ILE A 547 22.18 12.44 4.13
CA ILE A 547 22.25 13.54 5.10
C ILE A 547 20.86 13.92 5.63
N ASN A 548 19.78 13.68 4.86
CA ASN A 548 18.42 13.97 5.29
C ASN A 548 17.90 12.95 6.31
N GLU A 549 18.37 13.05 7.55
CA GLU A 549 17.98 12.17 8.65
C GLU A 549 16.48 12.32 9.02
N LEU A 550 15.83 13.44 8.71
CA LEU A 550 14.38 13.62 8.93
C LEU A 550 13.56 12.58 8.16
N ALA A 551 14.08 12.14 7.02
CA ALA A 551 13.42 11.22 6.12
C ALA A 551 13.51 9.75 6.59
N SER A 552 14.52 9.39 7.39
CA SER A 552 14.76 8.02 7.88
C SER A 552 14.48 7.82 9.37
N GLN A 553 14.30 8.89 10.16
CA GLN A 553 14.14 8.81 11.63
C GLN A 553 12.96 7.94 12.13
N PHE A 554 11.96 7.65 11.29
CA PHE A 554 10.80 6.79 11.62
C PHE A 554 10.93 5.34 11.13
N SER A 555 12.00 5.04 10.40
CA SER A 555 12.21 3.75 9.72
C SER A 555 13.54 3.11 10.09
N GLU A 556 14.43 3.85 10.76
CA GLU A 556 15.75 3.39 11.17
C GLU A 556 16.10 3.85 12.60
N PRO A 557 16.89 3.05 13.36
CA PRO A 557 17.42 3.45 14.65
C PRO A 557 18.43 4.62 14.50
N PRO A 558 18.81 5.31 15.60
CA PRO A 558 19.81 6.39 15.57
C PRO A 558 21.23 5.88 15.28
N ARG A 559 22.04 6.70 14.57
CA ARG A 559 23.42 6.33 14.19
C ARG A 559 24.33 6.28 15.41
N GLN A 560 25.28 5.36 15.41
CA GLN A 560 26.17 5.16 16.55
C GLN A 560 27.62 5.00 16.11
N PHE A 561 28.51 5.43 16.98
CA PHE A 561 29.95 5.26 16.88
C PHE A 561 30.45 4.46 18.08
N MET A 562 31.43 3.61 17.83
CA MET A 562 32.19 2.85 18.80
C MET A 562 33.53 3.53 18.98
N ILE A 563 33.88 3.81 20.24
CA ILE A 563 35.15 4.43 20.62
C ILE A 563 35.82 3.49 21.61
N LEU A 564 36.83 2.79 21.15
CA LEU A 564 37.63 1.88 21.95
C LEU A 564 38.75 2.66 22.63
N THR A 565 38.77 2.64 23.96
CA THR A 565 39.84 3.19 24.77
C THR A 565 40.49 2.11 25.62
N ASN A 566 41.60 2.45 26.28
CA ASN A 566 42.23 1.56 27.28
C ASN A 566 41.36 1.31 28.53
N VAL A 567 40.22 1.99 28.68
CA VAL A 567 39.24 1.75 29.75
C VAL A 567 38.13 0.79 29.27
N GLY A 568 37.79 0.81 27.98
CA GLY A 568 36.73 -0.02 27.42
C GLY A 568 36.14 0.54 26.13
N LEU A 569 34.96 0.06 25.77
CA LEU A 569 34.23 0.45 24.56
C LEU A 569 33.09 1.41 24.89
N THR A 570 33.19 2.65 24.43
CA THR A 570 32.14 3.67 24.55
C THR A 570 31.28 3.70 23.29
N PHE A 571 29.96 3.63 23.44
CA PHE A 571 28.99 3.88 22.39
C PHE A 571 28.50 5.32 22.45
N LEU A 572 28.75 6.07 21.38
CA LEU A 572 28.24 7.42 21.16
C LEU A 572 27.08 7.37 20.16
N VAL A 573 25.96 8.01 20.50
CA VAL A 573 24.74 7.97 19.68
C VAL A 573 24.41 9.36 19.14
N LYS A 574 24.07 9.43 17.86
CA LYS A 574 23.54 10.62 17.20
C LYS A 574 22.11 10.87 17.69
N ARG A 575 21.87 12.05 18.28
CA ARG A 575 20.53 12.54 18.63
C ARG A 575 19.83 13.04 17.36
N ARG A 576 18.75 12.40 16.94
CA ARG A 576 17.93 12.82 15.78
C ARG A 576 17.03 13.99 16.16
N ALA A 577 16.42 14.63 15.17
CA ALA A 577 15.42 15.68 15.41
C ALA A 577 14.23 15.19 16.25
N LEU A 578 13.78 13.96 16.02
CA LEU A 578 12.74 13.31 16.83
C LEU A 578 13.16 13.10 18.30
N ASP A 579 14.42 12.76 18.55
CA ASP A 579 14.95 12.60 19.91
C ASP A 579 15.09 13.96 20.62
N TYR A 580 15.46 15.01 19.88
CA TYR A 580 15.43 16.40 20.36
C TYR A 580 14.00 16.81 20.73
N LEU A 581 13.00 16.61 19.85
CA LEU A 581 11.61 16.94 20.15
C LEU A 581 11.11 16.22 21.39
N ARG A 582 11.45 14.94 21.55
CA ARG A 582 11.08 14.16 22.72
C ARG A 582 11.64 14.77 24.00
N ALA A 583 12.93 15.11 24.03
CA ALA A 583 13.55 15.75 25.20
C ALA A 583 12.87 17.08 25.56
N VAL A 584 12.47 17.85 24.55
CA VAL A 584 11.73 19.11 24.75
C VAL A 584 10.33 18.87 25.30
N VAL A 585 9.60 17.86 24.82
CA VAL A 585 8.29 17.50 25.38
C VAL A 585 8.41 17.03 26.83
N GLU A 586 9.46 16.26 27.15
CA GLU A 586 9.77 15.83 28.51
C GLU A 586 10.10 17.03 29.41
N GLU A 587 10.78 18.07 28.91
CA GLU A 587 11.05 19.31 29.64
C GLU A 587 9.79 20.14 29.88
N VAL A 588 8.87 20.21 28.91
CA VAL A 588 7.54 20.82 29.11
C VAL A 588 6.79 20.11 30.23
N LEU A 589 6.87 18.77 30.29
CA LEU A 589 6.23 17.98 31.33
C LEU A 589 6.85 18.22 32.72
N SER A 590 8.19 18.26 32.82
CA SER A 590 8.88 18.36 34.10
C SER A 590 8.97 19.79 34.64
N GLU A 591 9.17 20.79 33.78
CA GLU A 591 9.45 22.18 34.15
C GLU A 591 8.32 23.16 33.79
N GLY A 592 7.36 22.75 32.95
CA GLY A 592 6.30 23.64 32.45
C GLY A 592 6.79 24.69 31.45
N ALA A 593 8.03 24.59 30.98
CA ALA A 593 8.64 25.55 30.06
C ALA A 593 8.20 25.27 28.61
N VAL A 594 7.29 26.08 28.06
CA VAL A 594 6.77 25.91 26.69
C VAL A 594 7.67 26.54 25.62
N GLN A 595 8.58 27.44 26.00
CA GLN A 595 9.45 28.14 25.04
C GLN A 595 10.33 27.20 24.19
N PRO A 596 10.98 26.15 24.76
CA PRO A 596 11.76 25.18 23.98
C PRO A 596 10.99 24.49 22.85
N ILE A 597 9.71 24.17 23.05
CA ILE A 597 8.90 23.49 22.02
C ILE A 597 8.46 24.45 20.91
N ILE A 598 8.28 25.73 21.23
CA ILE A 598 8.02 26.79 20.26
C ILE A 598 9.27 27.03 19.39
N GLU A 599 10.45 27.10 20.01
CA GLU A 599 11.73 27.24 19.30
C GLU A 599 12.03 26.05 18.39
N PHE A 600 11.69 24.83 18.84
CA PHE A 600 11.76 23.64 18.02
C PHE A 600 10.87 23.78 16.77
N ARG A 601 9.60 24.18 16.97
CA ARG A 601 8.66 24.42 15.86
C ARG A 601 9.19 25.46 14.88
N ASP A 602 9.74 26.56 15.36
CA ASP A 602 10.32 27.59 14.49
C ASP A 602 11.52 27.08 13.69
N SER A 603 12.32 26.21 14.29
CA SER A 603 13.53 25.66 13.68
C SER A 603 13.26 24.54 12.67
N PHE A 604 12.22 23.73 12.87
CA PHE A 604 11.87 22.64 11.94
C PHE A 604 10.68 22.98 11.04
N GLY A 605 10.01 24.09 11.28
CA GLY A 605 8.79 24.47 10.59
C GLY A 605 7.56 23.67 11.05
N ARG A 606 6.40 24.18 10.66
CA ARG A 606 5.08 23.69 11.09
C ARG A 606 4.84 22.21 10.75
N ASP A 607 5.03 21.86 9.48
CA ASP A 607 4.61 20.56 8.94
C ASP A 607 5.51 19.42 9.43
N GLN A 608 6.83 19.63 9.50
CA GLN A 608 7.78 18.65 10.05
C GLN A 608 7.56 18.43 11.55
N THR A 609 7.28 19.51 12.29
CA THR A 609 6.98 19.43 13.72
C THR A 609 5.71 18.61 13.96
N CYS A 610 4.65 18.85 13.18
CA CYS A 610 3.43 18.04 13.26
C CYS A 610 3.69 16.57 12.92
N ALA A 611 4.49 16.26 11.89
CA ALA A 611 4.85 14.88 11.56
C ALA A 611 5.59 14.16 12.71
N MET A 612 6.55 14.86 13.35
CA MET A 612 7.32 14.31 14.47
C MET A 612 6.50 14.17 15.75
N LEU A 613 5.62 15.14 16.06
CA LEU A 613 4.69 15.06 17.18
C LEU A 613 3.72 13.88 17.02
N LEU A 614 3.22 13.66 15.80
CA LEU A 614 2.37 12.51 15.49
C LEU A 614 3.13 11.19 15.68
N GLY A 615 4.37 11.08 15.18
CA GLY A 615 5.22 9.91 15.39
C GLY A 615 5.52 9.64 16.87
N LEU A 616 5.73 10.68 17.67
CA LEU A 616 5.93 10.59 19.12
C LEU A 616 4.66 10.14 19.84
N ALA A 617 3.51 10.73 19.53
CA ALA A 617 2.22 10.41 20.14
C ALA A 617 1.74 9.00 19.81
N CYS A 618 2.04 8.50 18.61
CA CYS A 618 1.71 7.14 18.17
C CYS A 618 2.67 6.06 18.73
N GLY A 619 3.80 6.45 19.31
CA GLY A 619 4.77 5.47 19.83
C GLY A 619 5.56 4.73 18.74
N ASN A 620 6.07 5.47 17.75
CA ASN A 620 6.87 4.88 16.66
C ASN A 620 7.96 3.92 17.17
N THR A 621 8.16 2.84 16.41
CA THR A 621 9.03 1.71 16.76
C THR A 621 10.49 2.12 17.02
N PHE A 622 10.98 3.21 16.42
CA PHE A 622 12.39 3.64 16.54
C PHE A 622 12.60 4.80 17.51
N LEU A 623 11.67 5.06 18.44
CA LEU A 623 11.81 6.14 19.44
C LEU A 623 12.71 5.79 20.63
N ASP A 624 12.93 4.50 20.90
CA ASP A 624 13.87 4.10 21.94
C ASP A 624 15.30 4.16 21.40
N ALA A 625 16.05 5.17 21.81
CA ALA A 625 17.48 5.27 21.49
C ALA A 625 18.27 4.07 22.05
N GLY A 626 17.69 3.33 23.02
CA GLY A 626 18.10 2.08 23.66
C GLY A 626 18.09 0.85 22.74
N ASP A 627 17.10 0.74 21.87
CA ASP A 627 16.92 -0.45 21.05
C ASP A 627 17.62 -0.28 19.69
N GLN A 628 18.54 -1.19 19.37
CA GLN A 628 19.15 -1.27 18.03
C GLN A 628 18.46 -2.31 17.14
N SER A 629 17.37 -2.91 17.60
CA SER A 629 16.61 -3.88 16.83
C SER A 629 16.16 -3.26 15.50
N THR A 630 16.50 -3.93 14.40
CA THR A 630 16.02 -3.58 13.05
C THR A 630 14.55 -3.89 12.85
N VAL A 631 13.96 -4.69 13.75
CA VAL A 631 12.53 -5.05 13.74
C VAL A 631 11.75 -4.13 14.68
N GLY A 632 12.43 -3.60 15.71
CA GLY A 632 11.95 -2.65 16.71
C GLY A 632 10.69 -3.09 17.49
N THR A 633 10.50 -2.54 18.67
CA THR A 633 9.26 -2.67 19.45
C THR A 633 8.56 -1.32 19.48
N LEU A 634 7.22 -1.30 19.40
CA LEU A 634 6.49 -0.05 19.56
C LEU A 634 6.86 0.59 20.90
N TYR A 635 7.33 1.83 20.83
CA TYR A 635 7.65 2.58 22.03
C TYR A 635 6.33 2.97 22.70
N SER A 636 6.21 2.70 24.00
CA SER A 636 5.03 3.12 24.76
C SER A 636 5.37 4.43 25.48
N PRO A 637 5.05 5.61 24.92
CA PRO A 637 5.23 6.87 25.62
C PRO A 637 4.38 6.89 26.89
N SER A 638 4.82 7.63 27.92
CA SER A 638 3.93 7.87 29.06
C SER A 638 2.66 8.58 28.57
N PRO A 639 1.50 8.31 29.19
CA PRO A 639 0.25 8.99 28.83
C PRO A 639 0.38 10.51 28.81
N ASP A 640 1.18 11.08 29.71
CA ASP A 640 1.42 12.52 29.82
C ASP A 640 2.23 13.07 28.62
N VAL A 641 3.31 12.39 28.23
CA VAL A 641 4.10 12.76 27.04
C VAL A 641 3.24 12.67 25.78
N ALA A 642 2.44 11.61 25.64
CA ALA A 642 1.54 11.45 24.52
C ALA A 642 0.46 12.56 24.47
N ASN A 643 -0.06 12.98 25.62
CA ASN A 643 -1.03 14.06 25.72
C ASN A 643 -0.43 15.43 25.37
N ILE A 644 0.78 15.74 25.83
CA ILE A 644 1.48 16.98 25.45
C ILE A 644 1.77 16.97 23.95
N ALA A 645 2.26 15.86 23.40
CA ALA A 645 2.53 15.74 21.97
C ALA A 645 1.25 15.93 21.13
N LYS A 646 0.13 15.33 21.55
CA LYS A 646 -1.19 15.50 20.93
C LYS A 646 -1.67 16.96 20.98
N GLN A 647 -1.54 17.61 22.13
CA GLN A 647 -1.94 19.01 22.30
C GLN A 647 -1.09 19.93 21.42
N ALA A 648 0.24 19.77 21.45
CA ALA A 648 1.16 20.51 20.60
C ALA A 648 0.90 20.26 19.10
N PHE A 649 0.53 19.03 18.71
CA PHE A 649 0.15 18.71 17.32
C PHE A 649 -1.07 19.52 16.88
N TYR A 650 -2.07 19.66 17.77
CA TYR A 650 -3.24 20.47 17.50
C TYR A 650 -2.90 21.96 17.41
N ASP A 651 -2.18 22.48 18.40
CA ASP A 651 -1.91 23.91 18.56
C ASP A 651 -0.95 24.45 17.49
N PHE A 652 0.13 23.73 17.18
CA PHE A 652 1.08 24.14 16.14
C PHE A 652 0.62 23.84 14.73
N GLY A 653 -0.37 22.97 14.56
CA GLY A 653 -0.86 22.60 13.25
C GLY A 653 -1.63 23.71 12.51
N GLU A 654 -2.08 24.74 13.23
CA GLU A 654 -2.88 25.85 12.70
C GLU A 654 -4.16 25.37 11.97
N ARG A 655 -4.93 26.30 11.39
CA ARG A 655 -6.16 26.03 10.64
C ARG A 655 -5.92 26.10 9.12
N PRO A 656 -6.70 25.37 8.29
CA PRO A 656 -6.63 25.51 6.84
C PRO A 656 -7.07 26.90 6.38
N ILE A 657 -6.53 27.35 5.24
CA ILE A 657 -6.77 28.69 4.68
C ILE A 657 -7.19 28.55 3.21
N TRP A 658 -8.25 29.24 2.79
CA TRP A 658 -8.63 29.32 1.37
C TRP A 658 -7.92 30.47 0.67
N THR A 659 -7.33 30.21 -0.49
CA THR A 659 -6.65 31.22 -1.32
C THR A 659 -7.30 31.34 -2.68
N GLU A 660 -7.67 32.55 -3.09
CA GLU A 660 -8.20 32.81 -4.43
C GLU A 660 -7.08 33.06 -5.44
N ARG A 661 -7.19 32.48 -6.64
CA ARG A 661 -6.36 32.89 -7.78
C ARG A 661 -7.14 33.90 -8.62
N VAL A 662 -6.70 35.16 -8.58
CA VAL A 662 -7.25 36.19 -9.48
C VAL A 662 -6.69 35.95 -10.89
N THR A 663 -7.47 35.32 -11.75
CA THR A 663 -7.15 35.23 -13.19
C THR A 663 -7.70 36.49 -13.85
N TYR A 664 -6.82 37.36 -14.35
CA TYR A 664 -7.23 38.59 -15.04
C TYR A 664 -8.09 38.24 -16.27
N GLY A 665 -9.37 38.61 -16.25
CA GLY A 665 -10.26 38.57 -17.43
C GLY A 665 -11.39 37.54 -17.42
N THR A 666 -11.56 36.72 -16.37
CA THR A 666 -12.68 35.76 -16.24
C THR A 666 -13.44 35.97 -14.93
N SER A 667 -14.77 35.98 -15.00
CA SER A 667 -15.69 36.21 -13.86
C SER A 667 -15.75 35.07 -12.83
N GLU A 668 -14.97 34.00 -13.01
CA GLU A 668 -14.92 32.84 -12.11
C GLU A 668 -13.69 32.93 -11.21
N ALA A 669 -13.90 33.18 -9.92
CA ALA A 669 -12.87 33.04 -8.90
C ALA A 669 -12.66 31.55 -8.61
N SER A 670 -11.57 30.97 -9.12
CA SER A 670 -11.12 29.62 -8.72
C SER A 670 -10.18 29.74 -7.52
N GLY A 671 -10.56 29.13 -6.40
CA GLY A 671 -9.76 29.10 -5.17
C GLY A 671 -9.13 27.72 -4.90
N SER A 672 -8.08 27.69 -4.07
CA SER A 672 -7.43 26.47 -3.59
C SER A 672 -7.17 26.55 -2.09
N ALA A 673 -7.40 25.44 -1.38
CA ALA A 673 -7.07 25.33 0.04
C ALA A 673 -5.56 25.16 0.27
N ILE A 674 -5.01 25.94 1.20
CA ILE A 674 -3.76 25.66 1.88
C ILE A 674 -4.11 24.84 3.13
N PHE A 675 -3.62 23.61 3.18
CA PHE A 675 -3.91 22.68 4.27
C PHE A 675 -3.16 23.05 5.56
N SER A 676 -3.73 22.64 6.70
CA SER A 676 -3.09 22.77 8.02
C SER A 676 -1.83 21.90 8.12
N GLY A 677 -0.96 22.27 9.06
CA GLY A 677 0.20 21.46 9.43
C GLY A 677 -0.18 20.09 9.99
N ARG A 678 -1.41 19.92 10.52
CA ARG A 678 -1.91 18.60 10.97
C ARG A 678 -2.08 17.66 9.80
N ARG A 679 -2.73 18.14 8.73
CA ARG A 679 -2.92 17.39 7.49
C ARG A 679 -1.57 17.09 6.82
N GLU A 680 -0.72 18.10 6.66
CA GLU A 680 0.61 17.90 6.05
C GLU A 680 1.49 16.97 6.90
N GLY A 681 1.48 17.13 8.22
CA GLY A 681 2.21 16.27 9.16
C GLY A 681 1.77 14.81 9.10
N PHE A 682 0.46 14.55 8.99
CA PHE A 682 -0.08 13.21 8.74
C PHE A 682 0.43 12.63 7.41
N ALA A 683 0.34 13.40 6.32
CA ALA A 683 0.82 12.95 5.01
C ALA A 683 2.33 12.66 4.99
N ILE A 684 3.16 13.51 5.62
CA ILE A 684 4.61 13.32 5.72
C ILE A 684 4.95 12.07 6.53
N TYR A 685 4.32 11.90 7.70
CA TYR A 685 4.57 10.73 8.55
C TYR A 685 4.17 9.45 7.83
N PHE A 686 2.98 9.41 7.23
CA PHE A 686 2.51 8.25 6.47
C PHE A 686 3.44 7.94 5.27
N ALA A 687 3.80 8.94 4.47
CA ALA A 687 4.71 8.76 3.33
C ALA A 687 6.07 8.18 3.75
N ARG A 688 6.66 8.65 4.85
CA ARG A 688 7.94 8.15 5.37
C ARG A 688 7.86 6.69 5.86
N LEU A 689 6.75 6.29 6.48
CA LEU A 689 6.52 4.91 6.92
C LEU A 689 6.43 3.94 5.73
N VAL A 690 5.76 4.32 4.63
CA VAL A 690 5.56 3.44 3.47
C VAL A 690 6.66 3.55 2.41
N ARG A 691 7.53 4.56 2.46
CA ARG A 691 8.62 4.75 1.49
C ARG A 691 9.37 3.46 1.13
N PRO A 692 9.76 2.58 2.08
CA PRO A 692 10.56 1.40 1.77
C PRO A 692 9.84 0.34 0.94
N ILE A 693 8.53 0.48 0.71
CA ILE A 693 7.72 -0.50 -0.01
C ILE A 693 6.85 0.10 -1.11
N TRP A 694 6.51 1.39 -1.06
CA TRP A 694 5.42 1.98 -1.84
C TRP A 694 5.53 1.71 -3.34
N LYS A 695 6.67 2.05 -3.94
CA LYS A 695 6.97 1.86 -5.37
C LYS A 695 7.69 0.53 -5.67
N ASP A 696 7.94 -0.30 -4.66
CA ASP A 696 8.65 -1.55 -4.83
C ASP A 696 7.70 -2.68 -5.23
N LYS A 697 8.21 -3.59 -6.05
CA LYS A 697 7.47 -4.78 -6.47
C LYS A 697 7.18 -5.66 -5.27
N ILE A 698 6.01 -6.31 -5.27
CA ILE A 698 5.62 -7.25 -4.22
C ILE A 698 6.49 -8.51 -4.29
N THR A 699 6.78 -9.00 -5.50
CA THR A 699 7.50 -10.26 -5.72
C THR A 699 8.81 -10.08 -6.50
N LYS A 700 9.72 -11.04 -6.30
CA LYS A 700 10.95 -11.23 -7.07
C LYS A 700 11.07 -12.70 -7.50
N PRO A 701 11.78 -13.02 -8.59
CA PRO A 701 12.03 -14.41 -8.98
C PRO A 701 12.89 -15.11 -7.91
N GLY A 702 12.45 -16.28 -7.46
CA GLY A 702 13.18 -17.14 -6.55
C GLY A 702 14.12 -18.12 -7.27
N SER A 703 14.97 -18.80 -6.50
CA SER A 703 15.99 -19.74 -7.03
C SER A 703 15.41 -20.94 -7.78
N LEU A 704 14.18 -21.35 -7.46
CA LEU A 704 13.46 -22.46 -8.10
C LEU A 704 12.53 -21.98 -9.24
N GLY A 705 12.64 -20.73 -9.68
CA GLY A 705 11.77 -20.13 -10.70
C GLY A 705 10.38 -19.70 -10.18
N LEU A 706 10.02 -20.05 -8.94
CA LEU A 706 8.80 -19.56 -8.28
C LEU A 706 9.00 -18.14 -7.75
N HIS A 707 7.91 -17.36 -7.71
CA HIS A 707 7.91 -16.04 -7.08
C HIS A 707 8.16 -16.14 -5.58
N GLN A 708 8.93 -15.19 -5.05
CA GLN A 708 9.15 -15.00 -3.62
C GLN A 708 8.87 -13.56 -3.25
N LEU A 709 8.59 -13.33 -1.96
CA LEU A 709 8.40 -11.99 -1.43
C LEU A 709 9.67 -11.16 -1.67
N ASN A 710 9.51 -9.98 -2.28
CA ASN A 710 10.64 -9.11 -2.60
C ASN A 710 11.26 -8.49 -1.33
N ILE A 711 10.38 -7.97 -0.47
CA ILE A 711 10.68 -7.27 0.77
C ILE A 711 10.72 -8.27 1.94
N GLN A 712 11.61 -8.06 2.92
CA GLN A 712 11.66 -8.93 4.09
C GLN A 712 10.39 -8.83 4.93
N GLU A 713 9.88 -9.99 5.38
CA GLU A 713 8.67 -10.10 6.21
C GLU A 713 8.76 -9.24 7.48
N THR A 714 9.93 -9.20 8.11
CA THR A 714 10.15 -8.39 9.32
C THR A 714 9.98 -6.90 9.06
N LEU A 715 10.39 -6.39 7.90
CA LEU A 715 10.22 -4.97 7.55
C LEU A 715 8.74 -4.66 7.32
N LEU A 716 8.01 -5.52 6.60
CA LEU A 716 6.57 -5.38 6.41
C LEU A 716 5.82 -5.37 7.75
N ALA A 717 6.18 -6.27 8.66
CA ALA A 717 5.59 -6.33 10.00
C ALA A 717 5.87 -5.04 10.80
N THR A 718 7.08 -4.48 10.74
CA THR A 718 7.42 -3.21 11.41
C THR A 718 6.64 -2.03 10.82
N ILE A 719 6.54 -1.93 9.49
CA ILE A 719 5.74 -0.90 8.82
C ILE A 719 4.27 -1.03 9.24
N GLN A 720 3.72 -2.24 9.18
CA GLN A 720 2.33 -2.51 9.59
C GLN A 720 2.07 -2.10 11.03
N LYS A 721 2.95 -2.43 11.99
CA LYS A 721 2.82 -2.03 13.40
C LYS A 721 2.72 -0.50 13.54
N ASN A 722 3.61 0.24 12.90
CA ASN A 722 3.60 1.71 12.93
C ASN A 722 2.32 2.30 12.30
N LEU A 723 1.85 1.72 11.18
CA LEU A 723 0.60 2.15 10.54
C LEU A 723 -0.64 1.85 11.39
N CYS A 724 -0.70 0.67 12.04
CA CYS A 724 -1.76 0.33 12.98
C CYS A 724 -1.81 1.30 14.16
N ALA A 725 -0.65 1.59 14.77
CA ALA A 725 -0.57 2.56 15.87
C ALA A 725 -1.03 3.96 15.45
N LEU A 726 -0.66 4.39 14.23
CA LEU A 726 -1.14 5.63 13.64
C LEU A 726 -2.66 5.63 13.45
N ARG A 727 -3.24 4.57 12.87
CA ARG A 727 -4.69 4.45 12.67
C ARG A 727 -5.43 4.51 14.01
N GLU A 728 -5.01 3.72 15.00
CA GLU A 728 -5.64 3.70 16.32
C GLU A 728 -5.58 5.06 17.02
N PHE A 729 -4.47 5.79 16.88
CA PHE A 729 -4.36 7.14 17.44
C PHE A 729 -5.34 8.12 16.79
N LEU A 730 -5.45 8.11 15.46
CA LEU A 730 -6.34 9.02 14.72
C LEU A 730 -7.82 8.69 14.97
N GLU A 731 -8.19 7.41 15.02
CA GLU A 731 -9.56 6.95 15.34
C GLU A 731 -10.00 7.33 16.76
N LYS A 732 -9.08 7.29 17.72
CA LYS A 732 -9.36 7.74 19.10
C LYS A 732 -9.48 9.26 19.22
N ASN A 733 -8.94 10.03 18.27
CA ASN A 733 -8.87 11.48 18.33
C ASN A 733 -9.38 12.16 17.04
N PRO A 734 -10.63 11.92 16.60
CA PRO A 734 -11.15 12.46 15.35
C PRO A 734 -11.24 13.99 15.36
N HIS A 735 -11.41 14.59 16.54
CA HIS A 735 -11.47 16.05 16.74
C HIS A 735 -10.21 16.79 16.30
N LEU A 736 -9.07 16.10 16.13
CA LEU A 736 -7.82 16.73 15.72
C LEU A 736 -7.90 17.41 14.33
N PHE A 737 -8.86 17.04 13.48
CA PHE A 737 -9.05 17.62 12.15
C PHE A 737 -10.39 18.37 12.01
N HIS A 738 -10.97 18.81 13.13
CA HIS A 738 -12.22 19.57 13.16
C HIS A 738 -12.01 20.96 13.77
N SER A 739 -12.94 21.88 13.50
CA SER A 739 -12.95 23.21 14.12
C SER A 739 -13.48 23.13 15.55
N THR A 740 -12.86 23.87 16.48
CA THR A 740 -13.35 24.00 17.86
C THR A 740 -14.55 24.97 17.89
N PRO A 741 -15.68 24.63 18.54
CA PRO A 741 -16.79 25.57 18.69
C PRO A 741 -16.39 26.75 19.61
N GLY A 742 -16.39 27.99 19.09
CA GLY A 742 -16.24 29.21 19.88
C GLY A 742 -14.93 30.01 19.72
N ASP A 743 -14.10 29.73 18.71
CA ASP A 743 -12.86 30.47 18.47
C ASP A 743 -13.12 31.91 17.95
N PRO A 744 -12.75 32.98 18.69
CA PRO A 744 -13.00 34.37 18.30
C PRO A 744 -12.28 34.82 17.03
N ALA A 745 -11.32 34.04 16.52
CA ALA A 745 -10.63 34.29 15.25
C ALA A 745 -11.41 33.83 13.99
N ALA A 746 -12.51 33.09 14.15
CA ALA A 746 -13.43 32.69 13.06
C ALA A 746 -14.26 33.87 12.50
N SER A 747 -14.33 34.99 13.24
CA SER A 747 -15.18 36.13 12.89
C SER A 747 -14.54 37.16 11.94
N ARG A 748 -13.32 36.93 11.44
CA ARG A 748 -12.53 37.93 10.68
C ARG A 748 -12.39 37.67 9.17
N GLY A 749 -12.86 36.53 8.65
CA GLY A 749 -12.86 36.21 7.21
C GLY A 749 -14.27 36.20 6.61
N PRO A 750 -14.42 36.26 5.26
CA PRO A 750 -15.71 35.99 4.62
C PRO A 750 -16.17 34.57 4.97
N VAL A 751 -17.38 34.46 5.53
CA VAL A 751 -17.94 33.25 6.17
C VAL A 751 -17.91 31.99 5.26
N GLY A 752 -17.90 32.15 3.94
CA GLY A 752 -17.84 31.02 2.98
C GLY A 752 -16.46 30.37 2.84
N HIS A 753 -15.37 31.15 2.88
CA HIS A 753 -14.02 30.66 2.55
C HIS A 753 -13.47 29.75 3.64
N GLU A 754 -13.77 30.02 4.91
CA GLU A 754 -13.36 29.16 6.03
C GLU A 754 -14.06 27.80 5.95
N GLN A 755 -15.35 27.78 5.61
CA GLN A 755 -16.11 26.54 5.45
C GLN A 755 -15.58 25.68 4.28
N GLU A 756 -15.21 26.32 3.16
CA GLU A 756 -14.61 25.63 2.01
C GLU A 756 -13.23 25.05 2.35
N ALA A 757 -12.38 25.80 3.07
CA ALA A 757 -11.08 25.32 3.52
C ALA A 757 -11.18 24.10 4.44
N TRP A 758 -12.08 24.14 5.43
CA TRP A 758 -12.32 23.00 6.32
C TRP A 758 -12.92 21.79 5.59
N LYS A 759 -13.85 22.02 4.65
CA LYS A 759 -14.42 20.95 3.83
C LYS A 759 -13.33 20.26 2.99
N ALA A 760 -12.44 21.05 2.37
CA ALA A 760 -11.32 20.52 1.61
C ALA A 760 -10.35 19.71 2.49
N GLU A 761 -10.03 20.22 3.69
CA GLU A 761 -9.18 19.51 4.65
C GLU A 761 -9.79 18.19 5.11
N GLN A 762 -11.06 18.20 5.53
CA GLN A 762 -11.77 17.00 5.97
C GLN A 762 -11.84 15.94 4.86
N SER A 763 -12.12 16.36 3.62
CA SER A 763 -12.10 15.46 2.46
C SER A 763 -10.72 14.83 2.28
N SER A 764 -9.65 15.63 2.29
CA SER A 764 -8.28 15.12 2.12
C SER A 764 -7.85 14.19 3.28
N VAL A 765 -8.24 14.49 4.52
CA VAL A 765 -7.93 13.63 5.68
C VAL A 765 -8.68 12.31 5.59
N ALA A 766 -9.95 12.31 5.17
CA ALA A 766 -10.74 11.10 4.96
C ALA A 766 -10.13 10.21 3.87
N GLN A 767 -9.67 10.79 2.76
CA GLN A 767 -8.94 10.07 1.70
C GLN A 767 -7.66 9.41 2.24
N LEU A 768 -6.86 10.13 3.02
CA LEU A 768 -5.63 9.58 3.64
C LEU A 768 -5.92 8.49 4.67
N LEU A 769 -6.98 8.61 5.47
CA LEU A 769 -7.42 7.57 6.42
C LEU A 769 -7.90 6.29 5.70
N SER A 770 -8.62 6.45 4.59
CA SER A 770 -9.01 5.33 3.72
C SER A 770 -7.78 4.62 3.17
N LEU A 771 -6.80 5.38 2.66
CA LEU A 771 -5.54 4.84 2.16
C LEU A 771 -4.71 4.15 3.26
N LEU A 772 -4.65 4.73 4.46
CA LEU A 772 -3.97 4.15 5.62
C LEU A 772 -4.55 2.78 5.97
N THR A 773 -5.88 2.69 6.06
CA THR A 773 -6.59 1.44 6.37
C THR A 773 -6.35 0.40 5.28
N ARG A 774 -6.53 0.79 4.01
CA ARG A 774 -6.26 -0.06 2.84
C ARG A 774 -4.81 -0.56 2.81
N THR A 775 -3.84 0.27 3.20
CA THR A 775 -2.42 -0.10 3.23
C THR A 775 -2.12 -1.12 4.34
N ILE A 776 -2.67 -0.93 5.54
CA ILE A 776 -2.55 -1.90 6.64
C ILE A 776 -3.08 -3.27 6.22
N GLU A 777 -4.25 -3.28 5.57
CA GLU A 777 -4.89 -4.48 5.07
C GLU A 777 -4.12 -5.13 3.92
N ALA A 778 -3.54 -4.33 3.01
CA ALA A 778 -2.71 -4.83 1.92
C ALA A 778 -1.45 -5.54 2.45
N ILE A 779 -0.79 -4.97 3.47
CA ILE A 779 0.35 -5.63 4.11
C ILE A 779 -0.08 -6.92 4.81
N SER A 780 -1.22 -6.91 5.53
CA SER A 780 -1.80 -8.13 6.11
C SER A 780 -2.04 -9.20 5.07
N PHE A 781 -2.61 -8.82 3.93
CA PHE A 781 -2.91 -9.70 2.82
C PHE A 781 -1.64 -10.31 2.22
N VAL A 782 -0.62 -9.50 1.93
CA VAL A 782 0.66 -10.00 1.39
C VAL A 782 1.37 -10.94 2.38
N LEU A 783 1.38 -10.61 3.67
CA LEU A 783 1.92 -11.50 4.72
C LEU A 783 1.16 -12.83 4.78
N LEU A 784 -0.17 -12.78 4.73
CA LEU A 784 -1.01 -13.98 4.70
C LEU A 784 -0.71 -14.85 3.46
N LEU A 785 -0.57 -14.26 2.28
CA LEU A 785 -0.21 -15.00 1.07
C LEU A 785 1.17 -15.64 1.19
N ASN A 786 2.12 -14.98 1.86
CA ASN A 786 3.43 -15.55 2.13
C ASN A 786 3.33 -16.78 3.04
N ASP A 787 2.48 -16.75 4.08
CA ASP A 787 2.20 -17.90 4.96
C ASP A 787 1.65 -19.10 4.16
N TYR A 788 0.84 -18.84 3.13
CA TYR A 788 0.28 -19.84 2.21
C TYR A 788 1.17 -20.15 0.99
N ARG A 789 2.47 -19.82 1.04
CA ARG A 789 3.44 -20.04 -0.04
C ARG A 789 3.07 -19.29 -1.33
N LEU A 790 3.14 -17.96 -1.27
CA LEU A 790 2.86 -17.01 -2.36
C LEU A 790 3.26 -17.48 -3.76
N GLY A 791 4.45 -18.05 -3.93
CA GLY A 791 4.93 -18.55 -5.23
C GLY A 791 4.08 -19.69 -5.83
N GLU A 792 3.59 -20.61 -4.99
CA GLU A 792 2.70 -21.70 -5.42
C GLU A 792 1.29 -21.17 -5.76
N LEU A 793 0.82 -20.17 -5.02
CA LEU A 793 -0.47 -19.52 -5.28
C LEU A 793 -0.47 -18.81 -6.62
N ILE A 794 0.57 -18.00 -6.89
CA ILE A 794 0.72 -17.27 -8.16
C ILE A 794 0.74 -18.24 -9.35
N ALA A 795 1.45 -19.37 -9.24
CA ALA A 795 1.53 -20.35 -10.31
C ALA A 795 0.18 -21.01 -10.68
N ARG A 796 -0.83 -20.93 -9.80
CA ARG A 796 -2.18 -21.46 -10.03
C ARG A 796 -3.16 -20.41 -10.54
N CYS A 797 -2.80 -19.13 -10.52
CA CYS A 797 -3.60 -18.08 -11.14
C CYS A 797 -3.58 -18.21 -12.67
N ASP A 798 -4.51 -17.54 -13.36
CA ASP A 798 -4.50 -17.45 -14.81
C ASP A 798 -3.25 -16.71 -15.34
N PRO A 799 -2.86 -16.92 -16.61
CA PRO A 799 -1.64 -16.33 -17.18
C PRO A 799 -1.60 -14.80 -17.16
N ASP A 800 -2.75 -14.13 -17.18
CA ASP A 800 -2.81 -12.68 -17.17
C ASP A 800 -2.58 -12.13 -15.75
N ALA A 801 -3.19 -12.73 -14.73
CA ALA A 801 -2.89 -12.44 -13.33
C ALA A 801 -1.41 -12.71 -12.98
N GLN A 802 -0.82 -13.79 -13.49
CA GLN A 802 0.62 -14.10 -13.32
C GLN A 802 1.54 -13.01 -13.88
N LYS A 803 1.23 -12.49 -15.09
CA LYS A 803 1.98 -11.40 -15.69
C LYS A 803 1.84 -10.11 -14.88
N LEU A 804 0.62 -9.77 -14.46
CA LEU A 804 0.35 -8.56 -13.69
C LEU A 804 1.10 -8.55 -12.35
N ILE A 805 1.05 -9.64 -11.58
CA ILE A 805 1.71 -9.70 -10.26
C ILE A 805 3.24 -9.63 -10.32
N THR A 806 3.84 -10.01 -11.46
CA THR A 806 5.30 -9.94 -11.67
C THR A 806 5.83 -8.51 -11.64
N TYR A 807 5.01 -7.52 -12.01
CA TYR A 807 5.40 -6.11 -12.07
C TYR A 807 4.64 -5.23 -11.09
N MET A 808 3.67 -5.78 -10.37
CA MET A 808 2.81 -5.05 -9.44
C MET A 808 3.59 -4.53 -8.23
N THR A 809 3.47 -3.23 -7.98
CA THR A 809 3.96 -2.57 -6.77
C THR A 809 2.94 -2.61 -5.64
N TYR A 810 3.35 -2.23 -4.42
CA TYR A 810 2.40 -2.07 -3.31
C TYR A 810 1.36 -0.98 -3.61
N GLU A 811 1.76 0.15 -4.20
CA GLU A 811 0.82 1.18 -4.64
C GLU A 811 -0.20 0.64 -5.67
N ASP A 812 0.27 -0.13 -6.66
CA ASP A 812 -0.62 -0.70 -7.69
C ASP A 812 -1.67 -1.63 -7.09
N LEU A 813 -1.25 -2.50 -6.15
CA LEU A 813 -2.15 -3.41 -5.45
C LEU A 813 -3.25 -2.65 -4.68
N ILE A 814 -2.89 -1.51 -4.09
CA ILE A 814 -3.76 -0.73 -3.20
C ILE A 814 -4.73 0.16 -4.01
N THR A 815 -4.26 0.78 -5.10
CA THR A 815 -4.91 1.94 -5.72
C THR A 815 -5.43 1.73 -7.14
N THR A 816 -5.18 0.57 -7.75
CA THR A 816 -5.54 0.31 -9.15
C THR A 816 -6.58 -0.79 -9.31
N GLN A 817 -7.31 -0.75 -10.44
CA GLN A 817 -8.23 -1.82 -10.82
C GLN A 817 -7.50 -3.15 -11.05
N ASN A 818 -6.28 -3.13 -11.58
CA ASN A 818 -5.47 -4.33 -11.74
C ASN A 818 -5.13 -4.96 -10.38
N GLY A 819 -4.86 -4.15 -9.36
CA GLY A 819 -4.67 -4.60 -7.98
C GLY A 819 -5.90 -5.32 -7.42
N LEU A 820 -7.10 -4.80 -7.68
CA LEU A 820 -8.36 -5.47 -7.31
C LEU A 820 -8.53 -6.82 -8.03
N ASN A 821 -8.26 -6.86 -9.33
CA ASN A 821 -8.43 -8.08 -10.11
C ASN A 821 -7.45 -9.17 -9.65
N VAL A 822 -6.18 -8.83 -9.44
CA VAL A 822 -5.14 -9.77 -8.96
C VAL A 822 -5.43 -10.23 -7.53
N SER A 823 -5.85 -9.33 -6.64
CA SER A 823 -6.19 -9.74 -5.27
C SER A 823 -7.38 -10.71 -5.21
N ARG A 824 -8.45 -10.48 -6.00
CA ARG A 824 -9.55 -11.45 -6.12
C ARG A 824 -9.09 -12.79 -6.67
N ALA A 825 -8.26 -12.80 -7.71
CA ALA A 825 -7.71 -14.04 -8.27
C ALA A 825 -6.90 -14.83 -7.23
N LEU A 826 -6.07 -14.14 -6.43
CA LEU A 826 -5.29 -14.76 -5.36
C LEU A 826 -6.17 -15.28 -4.22
N VAL A 827 -7.19 -14.52 -3.79
CA VAL A 827 -8.15 -14.99 -2.78
C VAL A 827 -8.87 -16.23 -3.27
N ASN A 828 -9.34 -16.25 -4.53
CA ASN A 828 -9.98 -17.43 -5.12
C ASN A 828 -9.07 -18.66 -5.07
N VAL A 829 -7.79 -18.52 -5.43
CA VAL A 829 -6.82 -19.62 -5.38
C VAL A 829 -6.56 -20.08 -3.94
N VAL A 830 -6.44 -19.17 -2.98
CA VAL A 830 -6.26 -19.51 -1.55
C VAL A 830 -7.45 -20.30 -1.05
N ILE A 831 -8.68 -19.83 -1.30
CA ILE A 831 -9.91 -20.52 -0.90
C ILE A 831 -10.02 -21.90 -1.55
N ASP A 832 -9.79 -21.99 -2.86
CA ASP A 832 -9.88 -23.26 -3.59
C ASP A 832 -8.85 -24.28 -3.09
N GLN A 833 -7.66 -23.82 -2.69
CA GLN A 833 -6.65 -24.66 -2.03
C GLN A 833 -7.11 -25.15 -0.66
N GLN A 834 -7.75 -24.30 0.16
CA GLN A 834 -8.25 -24.69 1.49
C GLN A 834 -9.40 -25.70 1.38
N ILE A 835 -10.32 -25.50 0.43
CA ILE A 835 -11.40 -26.45 0.14
C ILE A 835 -10.81 -27.81 -0.26
N GLY A 836 -9.77 -27.82 -1.10
CA GLY A 836 -9.06 -29.06 -1.47
C GLY A 836 -8.36 -29.77 -0.30
N GLN A 837 -7.99 -29.03 0.76
CA GLN A 837 -7.40 -29.56 1.99
C GLN A 837 -8.45 -29.95 3.06
N GLN A 838 -9.75 -29.85 2.74
CA GLN A 838 -10.85 -30.10 3.68
C GLN A 838 -10.84 -29.19 4.93
N ILE A 839 -10.27 -27.99 4.80
CA ILE A 839 -10.32 -26.96 5.85
C ILE A 839 -11.57 -26.10 5.61
N SER A 840 -12.33 -25.81 6.67
CA SER A 840 -13.56 -24.99 6.55
C SER A 840 -13.25 -23.61 5.99
N VAL A 841 -14.06 -23.14 5.03
CA VAL A 841 -13.95 -21.79 4.47
C VAL A 841 -14.19 -20.72 5.53
N ASP A 842 -14.91 -21.04 6.61
CA ASP A 842 -15.16 -20.13 7.74
C ASP A 842 -13.85 -19.62 8.34
N THR A 843 -12.88 -20.50 8.59
CA THR A 843 -11.62 -20.12 9.26
C THR A 843 -10.81 -19.13 8.43
N ILE A 844 -10.66 -19.39 7.13
CA ILE A 844 -9.91 -18.51 6.23
C ILE A 844 -10.67 -17.20 5.94
N SER A 845 -12.01 -17.28 5.82
CA SER A 845 -12.85 -16.11 5.58
C SER A 845 -12.91 -15.19 6.79
N GLU A 846 -12.94 -15.73 8.02
CA GLU A 846 -12.82 -14.94 9.25
C GLU A 846 -11.45 -14.25 9.32
N VAL A 847 -10.36 -14.94 9.00
CA VAL A 847 -9.02 -14.35 8.96
C VAL A 847 -8.93 -13.24 7.90
N LEU A 848 -9.46 -13.48 6.69
CA LEU A 848 -9.48 -12.50 5.61
C LEU A 848 -10.32 -11.27 5.98
N GLN A 849 -11.51 -11.45 6.54
CA GLN A 849 -12.38 -10.34 6.96
C GLN A 849 -11.79 -9.56 8.15
N GLN A 850 -11.18 -10.26 9.11
CA GLN A 850 -10.61 -9.63 10.30
C GLN A 850 -9.32 -8.85 9.99
N ARG A 851 -8.46 -9.39 9.11
CA ARG A 851 -7.13 -8.82 8.84
C ARG A 851 -7.05 -7.95 7.59
N CYS A 852 -7.89 -8.21 6.59
CA CYS A 852 -7.86 -7.54 5.28
C CYS A 852 -9.24 -7.49 4.61
N GLY A 853 -10.27 -7.06 5.34
CA GLY A 853 -11.67 -7.12 4.90
C GLY A 853 -12.00 -6.34 3.62
N SER A 854 -11.23 -5.30 3.25
CA SER A 854 -11.43 -4.60 1.98
C SER A 854 -10.94 -5.40 0.76
N PHE A 855 -10.20 -6.49 0.95
CA PHE A 855 -9.79 -7.44 -0.10
C PHE A 855 -10.72 -8.65 -0.22
N CYS A 856 -11.61 -8.87 0.76
CA CYS A 856 -12.58 -9.96 0.77
C CYS A 856 -13.89 -9.48 1.39
N SER A 857 -14.87 -9.11 0.55
CA SER A 857 -16.14 -8.57 1.02
C SER A 857 -17.02 -9.64 1.68
N ALA A 858 -18.04 -9.20 2.42
CA ALA A 858 -19.03 -10.12 2.98
C ALA A 858 -19.75 -10.93 1.89
N ASP A 859 -19.98 -10.32 0.72
CA ASP A 859 -20.61 -10.97 -0.42
C ASP A 859 -19.70 -12.05 -1.02
N ASP A 860 -18.40 -11.77 -1.16
CA ASP A 860 -17.41 -12.76 -1.63
C ASP A 860 -17.37 -13.99 -0.71
N VAL A 861 -17.39 -13.78 0.61
CA VAL A 861 -17.43 -14.86 1.59
C VAL A 861 -18.70 -15.72 1.46
N MET A 862 -19.85 -15.11 1.19
CA MET A 862 -21.07 -15.89 0.92
C MET A 862 -20.90 -16.77 -0.32
N LEU A 863 -20.26 -16.27 -1.37
CA LEU A 863 -19.99 -17.04 -2.59
C LEU A 863 -19.01 -18.20 -2.34
N TYR A 864 -17.97 -17.99 -1.53
CA TYR A 864 -17.02 -19.04 -1.16
C TYR A 864 -17.66 -20.15 -0.33
N LYS A 865 -18.48 -19.78 0.65
CA LYS A 865 -19.27 -20.74 1.45
C LYS A 865 -20.27 -21.51 0.59
N ALA A 866 -20.90 -20.85 -0.37
CA ALA A 866 -21.79 -21.51 -1.31
C ALA A 866 -21.05 -22.58 -2.14
N ARG A 867 -19.86 -22.24 -2.69
CA ARG A 867 -19.01 -23.20 -3.42
C ARG A 867 -18.55 -24.37 -2.55
N GLU A 868 -18.15 -24.12 -1.31
CA GLU A 868 -17.80 -25.19 -0.36
C GLU A 868 -18.97 -26.16 -0.14
N ASN A 869 -20.19 -25.63 -0.01
CA ASN A 869 -21.39 -26.45 0.14
C ASN A 869 -21.69 -27.28 -1.12
N VAL A 870 -21.53 -26.74 -2.33
CA VAL A 870 -21.66 -27.55 -3.56
C VAL A 870 -20.63 -28.69 -3.56
N ARG A 871 -19.39 -28.41 -3.18
CA ARG A 871 -18.34 -29.43 -3.10
C ARG A 871 -18.65 -30.51 -2.07
N LYS A 872 -19.09 -30.14 -0.87
CA LYS A 872 -19.55 -31.08 0.16
C LYS A 872 -20.72 -31.94 -0.33
N ALA A 873 -21.61 -31.38 -1.15
CA ALA A 873 -22.70 -32.13 -1.77
C ALA A 873 -22.21 -33.19 -2.77
N VAL A 874 -21.20 -32.86 -3.59
CA VAL A 874 -20.54 -33.81 -4.52
C VAL A 874 -19.88 -34.96 -3.75
N GLU A 875 -19.20 -34.66 -2.64
CA GLU A 875 -18.45 -35.65 -1.86
C GLU A 875 -19.35 -36.48 -0.92
N SER A 876 -20.52 -35.96 -0.52
CA SER A 876 -21.44 -36.65 0.39
C SER A 876 -22.16 -37.83 -0.29
N ARG A 877 -22.13 -38.98 0.38
CA ARG A 877 -22.86 -40.20 -0.03
C ARG A 877 -24.29 -40.25 0.52
N ASN A 878 -24.61 -39.42 1.53
CA ASN A 878 -25.92 -39.39 2.16
C ASN A 878 -26.85 -38.42 1.41
N PRO A 879 -28.00 -38.87 0.85
CA PRO A 879 -28.89 -38.03 0.06
C PRO A 879 -29.51 -36.86 0.87
N ALA A 880 -29.79 -37.07 2.16
CA ALA A 880 -30.37 -36.02 3.01
C ALA A 880 -29.35 -34.90 3.30
N GLU A 881 -28.10 -35.26 3.61
CA GLU A 881 -27.02 -34.28 3.79
C GLU A 881 -26.69 -33.56 2.49
N ARG A 882 -26.65 -34.29 1.37
CA ARG A 882 -26.45 -33.70 0.04
C ARG A 882 -27.50 -32.62 -0.24
N GLN A 883 -28.78 -32.89 0.01
CA GLN A 883 -29.85 -31.90 -0.18
C GLN A 883 -29.72 -30.71 0.78
N ASN A 884 -29.32 -30.92 2.03
CA ASN A 884 -29.07 -29.82 2.96
C ASN A 884 -27.95 -28.89 2.48
N TRP A 885 -26.84 -29.45 2.01
CA TRP A 885 -25.72 -28.67 1.47
C TRP A 885 -26.12 -27.90 0.21
N LEU A 886 -26.86 -28.52 -0.71
CA LEU A 886 -27.38 -27.87 -1.91
C LEU A 886 -28.36 -26.74 -1.60
N GLY A 887 -29.26 -26.96 -0.63
CA GLY A 887 -30.20 -25.94 -0.16
C GLY A 887 -29.50 -24.73 0.45
N GLU A 888 -28.49 -24.96 1.29
CA GLU A 888 -27.72 -23.87 1.88
C GLU A 888 -26.85 -23.14 0.84
N SER A 889 -26.28 -23.89 -0.13
CA SER A 889 -25.58 -23.31 -1.27
C SER A 889 -26.46 -22.37 -2.09
N LEU A 890 -27.67 -22.80 -2.45
CA LEU A 890 -28.63 -21.96 -3.18
C LEU A 890 -29.00 -20.71 -2.39
N ARG A 891 -29.26 -20.85 -1.10
CA ARG A 891 -29.57 -19.73 -0.20
C ARG A 891 -28.46 -18.67 -0.18
N LEU A 892 -27.20 -19.10 -0.20
CA LEU A 892 -26.04 -18.21 -0.20
C LEU A 892 -25.79 -17.56 -1.57
N PHE A 893 -25.84 -18.33 -2.66
CA PHE A 893 -25.72 -17.76 -4.01
C PHE A 893 -26.84 -16.77 -4.33
N ALA A 894 -28.08 -17.04 -3.91
CA ALA A 894 -29.21 -16.12 -4.11
C ALA A 894 -29.01 -14.79 -3.35
N LYS A 895 -28.43 -14.82 -2.14
CA LYS A 895 -28.08 -13.59 -1.40
C LYS A 895 -26.95 -12.80 -2.09
N GLY A 896 -25.98 -13.49 -2.68
CA GLY A 896 -24.86 -12.90 -3.41
C GLY A 896 -25.13 -12.61 -4.89
N ALA A 897 -26.37 -12.74 -5.37
CA ALA A 897 -26.72 -12.73 -6.79
C ALA A 897 -26.29 -11.46 -7.55
N ARG A 898 -26.15 -10.32 -6.86
CA ARG A 898 -25.72 -9.03 -7.45
C ARG A 898 -24.24 -8.99 -7.85
N VAL A 899 -23.40 -9.83 -7.24
CA VAL A 899 -21.94 -9.83 -7.43
C VAL A 899 -21.48 -11.01 -8.30
N LEU A 900 -22.39 -11.95 -8.60
CA LEU A 900 -22.11 -13.10 -9.46
C LEU A 900 -21.96 -12.70 -10.93
N GLU A 901 -20.77 -12.96 -11.49
CA GLU A 901 -20.55 -12.88 -12.93
C GLU A 901 -21.27 -14.01 -13.68
N PHE A 902 -21.71 -13.72 -14.91
CA PHE A 902 -22.52 -14.65 -15.72
C PHE A 902 -21.85 -16.02 -15.94
N ASP A 903 -20.54 -16.04 -16.19
CA ASP A 903 -19.79 -17.29 -16.34
C ASP A 903 -19.85 -18.18 -15.10
N LYS A 904 -19.83 -17.56 -13.91
CA LYS A 904 -19.95 -18.28 -12.64
C LYS A 904 -21.37 -18.79 -12.41
N ILE A 905 -22.39 -18.00 -12.77
CA ILE A 905 -23.79 -18.47 -12.72
C ILE A 905 -23.94 -19.72 -13.58
N ARG A 906 -23.42 -19.70 -14.81
CA ARG A 906 -23.44 -20.84 -15.74
C ARG A 906 -22.71 -22.06 -15.19
N GLU A 907 -21.54 -21.88 -14.59
CA GLU A 907 -20.78 -22.96 -13.95
C GLU A 907 -21.58 -23.61 -12.82
N VAL A 908 -22.11 -22.82 -11.88
CA VAL A 908 -22.91 -23.31 -10.74
C VAL A 908 -24.19 -24.00 -11.20
N CYS A 909 -24.88 -23.46 -12.21
CA CYS A 909 -26.05 -24.12 -12.79
C CYS A 909 -25.67 -25.47 -13.43
N THR A 910 -24.48 -25.56 -14.04
CA THR A 910 -23.97 -26.82 -14.57
C THR A 910 -23.68 -27.84 -13.48
N GLU A 911 -23.10 -27.41 -12.35
CA GLU A 911 -22.89 -28.28 -11.18
C GLU A 911 -24.23 -28.75 -10.58
N TYR A 912 -25.21 -27.87 -10.42
CA TYR A 912 -26.56 -28.24 -9.96
C TYR A 912 -27.25 -29.22 -10.91
N ARG A 913 -27.12 -29.02 -12.23
CA ARG A 913 -27.61 -29.98 -13.22
C ARG A 913 -26.96 -31.34 -13.03
N GLN A 914 -25.63 -31.40 -12.91
CA GLN A 914 -24.91 -32.66 -12.70
C GLN A 914 -25.31 -33.38 -11.41
N LEU A 915 -25.62 -32.62 -10.35
CA LEU A 915 -26.07 -33.15 -9.06
C LEU A 915 -27.58 -33.47 -9.00
N GLY A 916 -28.35 -33.22 -10.07
CA GLY A 916 -29.79 -33.45 -10.11
C GLY A 916 -30.61 -32.44 -9.29
N TYR A 917 -30.03 -31.31 -8.90
CA TYR A 917 -30.67 -30.31 -8.06
C TYR A 917 -31.51 -29.33 -8.89
N ALA A 918 -32.71 -29.76 -9.30
CA ALA A 918 -33.64 -28.98 -10.13
C ALA A 918 -33.93 -27.59 -9.54
N LYS A 919 -34.16 -27.52 -8.22
CA LYS A 919 -34.44 -26.26 -7.50
C LYS A 919 -33.36 -25.21 -7.73
N GLY A 920 -32.10 -25.54 -7.52
CA GLY A 920 -31.00 -24.59 -7.72
C GLY A 920 -30.75 -24.25 -9.18
N ALA A 921 -30.91 -25.20 -10.09
CA ALA A 921 -30.71 -24.97 -11.52
C ALA A 921 -31.75 -24.02 -12.14
N VAL A 922 -32.97 -23.97 -11.58
CA VAL A 922 -34.05 -23.10 -12.05
C VAL A 922 -34.12 -21.78 -11.27
N GLU A 923 -34.12 -21.83 -9.93
CA GLU A 923 -34.32 -20.63 -9.11
C GLU A 923 -33.12 -19.68 -9.13
N LEU A 924 -31.88 -20.18 -9.18
CA LEU A 924 -30.70 -19.31 -9.12
C LEU A 924 -30.61 -18.34 -10.32
N PRO A 925 -30.72 -18.78 -11.58
CA PRO A 925 -30.75 -17.84 -12.71
C PRO A 925 -31.90 -16.84 -12.63
N LEU A 926 -33.07 -17.25 -12.13
CA LEU A 926 -34.22 -16.36 -11.96
C LEU A 926 -33.95 -15.28 -10.89
N TYR A 927 -33.36 -15.65 -9.76
CA TYR A 927 -32.90 -14.70 -8.76
C TYR A 927 -31.85 -13.74 -9.32
N CYS A 928 -30.90 -14.24 -10.10
CA CYS A 928 -29.89 -13.41 -10.77
C CYS A 928 -30.50 -12.46 -11.80
N ALA A 929 -31.50 -12.90 -12.58
CA ALA A 929 -32.21 -12.04 -13.53
C ALA A 929 -32.85 -10.82 -12.85
N LEU A 930 -33.51 -11.06 -11.71
CA LEU A 930 -34.10 -9.99 -10.89
C LEU A 930 -33.02 -9.10 -10.24
N ALA A 931 -31.93 -9.68 -9.75
CA ALA A 931 -30.86 -8.94 -9.08
C ALA A 931 -30.05 -8.03 -10.03
N LEU A 932 -29.93 -8.42 -11.30
CA LEU A 932 -29.24 -7.66 -12.36
C LEU A 932 -30.07 -6.49 -12.91
N ASP A 933 -31.38 -6.46 -12.62
CA ASP A 933 -32.32 -5.41 -13.03
C ASP A 933 -33.23 -5.00 -11.84
N PRO A 934 -32.65 -4.46 -10.75
CA PRO A 934 -33.38 -4.20 -9.52
C PRO A 934 -34.45 -3.10 -9.67
N ASP A 935 -34.21 -2.15 -10.57
CA ASP A 935 -35.11 -1.03 -10.84
C ASP A 935 -36.11 -1.35 -11.98
N GLY A 936 -36.08 -2.57 -12.54
CA GLY A 936 -37.00 -2.99 -13.61
C GLY A 936 -36.80 -2.29 -14.95
N ILE A 937 -35.65 -1.67 -15.18
CA ILE A 937 -35.31 -0.92 -16.40
C ILE A 937 -35.35 -1.82 -17.64
N GLY A 938 -34.83 -3.05 -17.51
CA GLY A 938 -34.89 -4.05 -18.57
C GLY A 938 -36.31 -4.53 -18.86
N LEU A 939 -37.12 -4.70 -17.82
CA LEU A 939 -38.53 -5.04 -17.94
C LEU A 939 -39.34 -3.92 -18.62
N GLU A 940 -39.11 -2.66 -18.26
CA GLU A 940 -39.75 -1.50 -18.91
C GLU A 940 -39.39 -1.41 -20.40
N TYR A 941 -38.12 -1.63 -20.75
CA TYR A 941 -37.68 -1.70 -22.15
C TYR A 941 -38.41 -2.81 -22.91
N TRP A 942 -38.55 -3.98 -22.29
CA TRP A 942 -39.27 -5.10 -22.88
C TRP A 942 -40.77 -4.82 -23.05
N LEU A 943 -41.42 -4.20 -22.07
CA LEU A 943 -42.83 -3.78 -22.11
C LEU A 943 -43.08 -2.69 -23.17
N ALA A 944 -42.12 -1.79 -23.39
CA ALA A 944 -42.19 -0.73 -24.39
C ALA A 944 -42.04 -1.21 -25.85
N GLY A 945 -41.97 -2.53 -26.08
CA GLY A 945 -41.84 -3.11 -27.41
C GLY A 945 -40.41 -3.14 -27.95
N SER A 946 -39.40 -3.03 -27.08
CA SER A 946 -37.98 -3.14 -27.42
C SER A 946 -37.51 -2.18 -28.53
N PRO A 947 -37.62 -0.85 -28.33
CA PRO A 947 -37.21 0.13 -29.34
C PRO A 947 -35.72 -0.02 -29.75
N PRO A 948 -35.37 0.27 -31.03
CA PRO A 948 -33.99 0.20 -31.49
C PRO A 948 -33.13 1.33 -30.90
N ASN A 949 -31.85 1.05 -30.61
CA ASN A 949 -30.86 1.98 -30.04
C ASN A 949 -31.24 2.62 -28.69
N ASP A 950 -31.78 1.82 -27.77
CA ASP A 950 -32.06 2.24 -26.39
C ASP A 950 -31.01 1.65 -25.42
N ASP A 951 -30.44 2.49 -24.56
CA ASP A 951 -29.44 2.10 -23.56
C ASP A 951 -30.00 1.07 -22.56
N ARG A 952 -31.32 1.06 -22.33
CA ARG A 952 -32.00 0.09 -21.46
C ARG A 952 -31.95 -1.35 -22.00
N SER A 953 -31.63 -1.52 -23.29
CA SER A 953 -31.54 -2.83 -23.93
C SER A 953 -30.48 -3.75 -23.30
N GLU A 954 -29.45 -3.21 -22.67
CA GLU A 954 -28.43 -4.01 -21.98
C GLU A 954 -29.00 -4.78 -20.78
N PHE A 955 -29.89 -4.17 -19.99
CA PHE A 955 -30.52 -4.81 -18.84
C PHE A 955 -31.44 -5.96 -19.26
N ALA A 956 -32.22 -5.76 -20.34
CA ALA A 956 -33.06 -6.81 -20.91
C ALA A 956 -32.23 -7.98 -21.46
N LYS A 957 -31.07 -7.72 -22.09
CA LYS A 957 -30.13 -8.76 -22.54
C LYS A 957 -29.55 -9.56 -21.38
N LYS A 958 -29.19 -8.91 -20.27
CA LYS A 958 -28.71 -9.58 -19.05
C LYS A 958 -29.76 -10.54 -18.48
N ARG A 959 -31.02 -10.10 -18.35
CA ARG A 959 -32.15 -10.97 -17.93
C ARG A 959 -32.33 -12.17 -18.87
N SER A 960 -32.36 -11.90 -20.18
CA SER A 960 -32.54 -12.93 -21.21
C SER A 960 -31.44 -14.00 -21.16
N SER A 961 -30.20 -13.60 -20.89
CA SER A 961 -29.08 -14.53 -20.73
C SER A 961 -29.27 -15.47 -19.53
N CYS A 962 -29.81 -14.97 -18.41
CA CYS A 962 -30.17 -15.81 -17.27
C CYS A 962 -31.32 -16.77 -17.59
N TYR A 963 -32.35 -16.32 -18.33
CA TYR A 963 -33.46 -17.20 -18.74
C TYR A 963 -32.99 -18.34 -19.61
N GLN A 964 -32.02 -18.10 -20.51
CA GLN A 964 -31.41 -19.16 -21.31
C GLN A 964 -30.82 -20.28 -20.44
N LEU A 965 -30.16 -19.97 -19.33
CA LEU A 965 -29.63 -20.98 -18.40
C LEU A 965 -30.75 -21.84 -17.77
N VAL A 966 -31.93 -21.27 -17.52
CA VAL A 966 -33.11 -22.02 -17.05
C VAL A 966 -33.58 -22.98 -18.14
N LEU A 967 -33.73 -22.50 -19.38
CA LEU A 967 -34.19 -23.31 -20.52
C LEU A 967 -33.21 -24.46 -20.83
N GLU A 968 -31.90 -24.19 -20.80
CA GLU A 968 -30.89 -25.23 -20.93
C GLU A 968 -30.98 -26.27 -19.80
N SER A 969 -31.35 -25.85 -18.59
CA SER A 969 -31.54 -26.76 -17.45
C SER A 969 -32.76 -27.66 -17.64
N LEU A 970 -33.89 -27.09 -18.06
CA LEU A 970 -35.10 -27.87 -18.40
C LEU A 970 -34.80 -28.88 -19.52
N ASN A 971 -34.13 -28.45 -20.59
CA ASN A 971 -33.72 -29.33 -21.69
C ASN A 971 -32.82 -30.47 -21.21
N SER A 972 -31.83 -30.17 -20.36
CA SER A 972 -30.90 -31.18 -19.85
C SER A 972 -31.61 -32.22 -18.96
N PHE A 973 -32.59 -31.83 -18.16
CA PHE A 973 -33.35 -32.78 -17.33
C PHE A 973 -34.32 -33.61 -18.18
N GLU A 974 -34.93 -33.00 -19.20
CA GLU A 974 -35.77 -33.69 -20.19
C GLU A 974 -35.00 -34.77 -20.95
N GLU A 975 -33.82 -34.44 -21.50
CA GLU A 975 -32.97 -35.39 -22.22
C GLU A 975 -32.53 -36.56 -21.32
N ARG A 976 -32.23 -36.30 -20.05
CA ARG A 976 -31.86 -37.36 -19.10
C ARG A 976 -33.03 -38.29 -18.77
N ALA A 977 -34.24 -37.76 -18.63
CA ALA A 977 -35.45 -38.56 -18.40
C ALA A 977 -35.79 -39.45 -19.63
N LEU A 978 -35.57 -38.94 -20.84
CA LEU A 978 -35.71 -39.71 -22.09
C LEU A 978 -34.63 -40.79 -22.25
N GLN A 979 -33.42 -40.56 -21.75
CA GLN A 979 -32.35 -41.56 -21.78
C GLN A 979 -32.56 -42.68 -20.75
N SER A 980 -33.07 -42.36 -19.55
CA SER A 980 -33.30 -43.37 -18.50
C SER A 980 -34.46 -44.33 -18.78
N SER A 981 -35.45 -43.93 -19.58
CA SER A 981 -36.55 -44.81 -20.01
C SER A 981 -36.07 -45.97 -20.91
N SER A 982 -34.78 -45.97 -21.31
CA SER A 982 -34.13 -47.06 -22.04
C SER A 982 -33.26 -48.00 -21.18
N GLN A 983 -33.00 -47.71 -19.90
CA GLN A 983 -32.19 -48.55 -19.00
C GLN A 983 -32.89 -48.79 -17.65
N ASN A 984 -33.38 -50.03 -17.45
CA ASN A 984 -34.03 -50.53 -16.24
C ASN A 984 -33.04 -50.70 -15.06
N THR A 985 -32.54 -49.61 -14.48
CA THR A 985 -31.89 -49.65 -13.16
C THR A 985 -32.27 -48.42 -12.36
N ALA A 986 -32.86 -48.65 -11.18
CA ALA A 986 -33.28 -47.62 -10.25
C ALA A 986 -32.12 -47.09 -9.38
N PRO A 987 -31.94 -45.76 -9.30
CA PRO A 987 -31.46 -45.08 -8.12
C PRO A 987 -32.59 -44.27 -7.45
N ALA A 988 -32.30 -43.74 -6.26
CA ALA A 988 -33.26 -43.26 -5.25
C ALA A 988 -34.08 -41.99 -5.59
N GLU A 989 -33.87 -41.34 -6.75
CA GLU A 989 -34.76 -40.34 -7.35
C GLU A 989 -34.80 -40.63 -8.85
N SER A 990 -35.99 -40.91 -9.42
CA SER A 990 -36.08 -41.16 -10.86
C SER A 990 -35.87 -39.83 -11.60
N PRO A 991 -35.09 -39.81 -12.69
CA PRO A 991 -34.86 -38.58 -13.47
C PRO A 991 -36.15 -37.94 -14.01
N GLU A 992 -37.24 -38.70 -14.12
CA GLU A 992 -38.59 -38.21 -14.39
C GLU A 992 -39.11 -37.29 -13.28
N THR A 993 -38.93 -37.65 -12.00
CA THR A 993 -39.35 -36.80 -10.86
C THR A 993 -38.57 -35.48 -10.81
N VAL A 994 -37.28 -35.50 -11.14
CA VAL A 994 -36.44 -34.29 -11.21
C VAL A 994 -36.89 -33.37 -12.34
N ARG A 995 -37.22 -33.94 -13.51
CA ARG A 995 -37.78 -33.20 -14.66
C ARG A 995 -39.10 -32.53 -14.27
N ASP A 996 -40.04 -33.29 -13.73
CA ASP A 996 -41.38 -32.77 -13.38
C ASP A 996 -41.30 -31.64 -12.36
N HIS A 997 -40.44 -31.80 -11.34
CA HIS A 997 -40.19 -30.75 -10.36
C HIS A 997 -39.53 -29.51 -10.97
N ALA A 998 -38.61 -29.66 -11.93
CA ALA A 998 -37.99 -28.52 -12.61
C ALA A 998 -39.01 -27.69 -13.41
N PHE A 999 -39.92 -28.35 -14.12
CA PHE A 999 -41.01 -27.66 -14.83
C PHE A 999 -41.98 -26.99 -13.85
N GLU A 1000 -42.37 -27.66 -12.78
CA GLU A 1000 -43.20 -27.08 -11.71
C GLU A 1000 -42.59 -25.76 -11.21
N LEU A 1001 -41.31 -25.77 -10.84
CA LEU A 1001 -40.58 -24.59 -10.38
C LEU A 1001 -40.54 -23.47 -11.43
N ALA A 1002 -40.28 -23.78 -12.70
CA ALA A 1002 -40.28 -22.79 -13.76
C ALA A 1002 -41.66 -22.11 -13.90
N PHE A 1003 -42.75 -22.87 -13.81
CA PHE A 1003 -44.11 -22.33 -13.89
C PHE A 1003 -44.54 -21.55 -12.63
N THR A 1004 -43.90 -21.76 -11.47
CA THR A 1004 -44.15 -20.95 -10.27
C THR A 1004 -43.54 -19.54 -10.31
N SER A 1005 -42.71 -19.22 -11.31
CA SER A 1005 -42.13 -17.88 -11.45
C SER A 1005 -43.20 -16.80 -11.58
N GLU A 1006 -42.98 -15.61 -11.01
CA GLU A 1006 -43.88 -14.44 -11.15
C GLU A 1006 -43.43 -13.48 -12.27
N ASP A 1007 -42.34 -13.82 -12.98
CA ASP A 1007 -41.72 -12.96 -13.98
C ASP A 1007 -42.36 -13.14 -15.37
N GLU A 1008 -43.16 -12.16 -15.79
CA GLU A 1008 -43.85 -12.16 -17.10
C GLU A 1008 -42.88 -12.24 -18.28
N MET A 1009 -41.72 -11.58 -18.21
CA MET A 1009 -40.72 -11.59 -19.28
C MET A 1009 -40.09 -12.98 -19.42
N PHE A 1010 -39.84 -13.66 -18.29
CA PHE A 1010 -39.39 -15.05 -18.29
C PHE A 1010 -40.45 -15.97 -18.90
N HIS A 1011 -41.71 -15.87 -18.46
CA HIS A 1011 -42.82 -16.69 -18.97
C HIS A 1011 -43.00 -16.52 -20.46
N SER A 1012 -42.92 -15.30 -20.98
CA SER A 1012 -42.94 -15.05 -22.44
C SER A 1012 -41.84 -15.83 -23.15
N THR A 1013 -40.62 -15.83 -22.59
CA THR A 1013 -39.47 -16.54 -23.16
C THR A 1013 -39.64 -18.06 -23.07
N LEU A 1014 -40.20 -18.56 -21.97
CA LEU A 1014 -40.50 -19.97 -21.75
C LEU A 1014 -41.58 -20.49 -22.71
N TYR A 1015 -42.63 -19.71 -22.97
CA TYR A 1015 -43.68 -20.08 -23.91
C TYR A 1015 -43.17 -20.12 -25.35
N ASP A 1016 -42.41 -19.11 -25.79
CA ASP A 1016 -41.77 -19.12 -27.11
C ASP A 1016 -40.92 -20.40 -27.28
N TRP A 1017 -40.11 -20.75 -26.27
CA TRP A 1017 -39.29 -21.97 -26.28
C TRP A 1017 -40.12 -23.27 -26.33
N LEU A 1018 -41.21 -23.37 -25.57
CA LEU A 1018 -42.10 -24.55 -25.59
C LEU A 1018 -42.84 -24.71 -26.93
N ILE A 1019 -43.25 -23.59 -27.56
CA ILE A 1019 -43.88 -23.58 -28.87
C ILE A 1019 -42.88 -24.04 -29.94
N GLU A 1020 -41.65 -23.55 -29.90
CA GLU A 1020 -40.56 -23.99 -30.80
C GLU A 1020 -40.26 -25.49 -30.66
N LYS A 1021 -40.35 -26.03 -29.45
CA LYS A 1021 -40.20 -27.46 -29.15
C LYS A 1021 -41.40 -28.33 -29.55
N GLY A 1022 -42.53 -27.74 -29.93
CA GLY A 1022 -43.74 -28.46 -30.31
C GLY A 1022 -44.65 -28.88 -29.16
N HIS A 1023 -44.43 -28.37 -27.93
CA HIS A 1023 -45.28 -28.64 -26.75
C HIS A 1023 -46.49 -27.70 -26.65
N THR A 1024 -47.03 -27.32 -27.80
CA THR A 1024 -48.13 -26.38 -27.91
C THR A 1024 -49.41 -26.89 -27.27
N ASP A 1025 -49.73 -28.18 -27.46
CA ASP A 1025 -50.96 -28.78 -26.94
C ASP A 1025 -50.96 -28.88 -25.41
N ASP A 1026 -49.80 -29.21 -24.84
CA ASP A 1026 -49.57 -29.27 -23.39
C ASP A 1026 -49.68 -27.86 -22.77
N LEU A 1027 -49.08 -26.85 -23.40
CA LEU A 1027 -49.15 -25.46 -22.97
C LEU A 1027 -50.60 -24.94 -22.96
N LEU A 1028 -51.36 -25.24 -24.01
CA LEU A 1028 -52.78 -24.90 -24.12
C LEU A 1028 -53.67 -25.66 -23.11
N ALA A 1029 -53.27 -26.85 -22.68
CA ALA A 1029 -53.99 -27.63 -21.67
C ALA A 1029 -53.72 -27.11 -20.24
N MET A 1030 -52.47 -26.77 -19.94
CA MET A 1030 -52.06 -26.26 -18.63
C MET A 1030 -52.66 -24.88 -18.31
N ARG A 1031 -52.89 -24.04 -19.34
CA ARG A 1031 -53.44 -22.67 -19.22
C ARG A 1031 -52.69 -21.79 -18.21
N PRO A 1032 -51.37 -21.56 -18.40
CA PRO A 1032 -50.59 -20.78 -17.48
C PRO A 1032 -50.93 -19.28 -17.54
N MET A 1033 -50.75 -18.60 -16.41
CA MET A 1033 -51.35 -17.29 -16.11
C MET A 1033 -51.01 -16.16 -17.09
N PHE A 1034 -49.82 -16.17 -17.71
CA PHE A 1034 -49.35 -15.11 -18.61
C PHE A 1034 -49.54 -15.45 -20.11
N LEU A 1035 -50.10 -16.61 -20.44
CA LEU A 1035 -50.17 -17.09 -21.83
C LEU A 1035 -50.99 -16.15 -22.73
N GLU A 1036 -52.13 -15.66 -22.23
CA GLU A 1036 -52.98 -14.75 -22.99
C GLU A 1036 -52.27 -13.42 -23.30
N ALA A 1037 -51.59 -12.84 -22.31
CA ALA A 1037 -50.84 -11.59 -22.46
C ALA A 1037 -49.69 -11.76 -23.47
N HIS A 1038 -48.96 -12.86 -23.38
CA HIS A 1038 -47.86 -13.21 -24.30
C HIS A 1038 -48.33 -13.34 -25.76
N LEU A 1039 -49.43 -14.07 -25.99
CA LEU A 1039 -49.97 -14.30 -27.33
C LEU A 1039 -50.53 -13.02 -27.98
N ARG A 1040 -50.96 -12.06 -27.17
CA ARG A 1040 -51.42 -10.73 -27.63
C ARG A 1040 -50.29 -9.72 -27.86
N ARG A 1041 -49.08 -10.02 -27.39
CA ARG A 1041 -47.95 -9.09 -27.42
C ARG A 1041 -47.38 -8.92 -28.82
N GLU A 1042 -47.02 -7.69 -29.16
CA GLU A 1042 -46.33 -7.36 -30.40
C GLU A 1042 -44.89 -7.94 -30.44
N PRO A 1043 -44.36 -8.36 -31.61
CA PRO A 1043 -45.03 -8.36 -32.91
C PRO A 1043 -46.09 -9.44 -32.99
N ALA A 1044 -47.29 -9.05 -33.40
CA ALA A 1044 -48.36 -9.95 -33.76
C ALA A 1044 -47.88 -10.88 -34.89
N THR A 1045 -48.06 -12.19 -34.74
CA THR A 1045 -47.74 -13.16 -35.80
C THR A 1045 -48.94 -14.06 -36.08
N VAL A 1046 -49.01 -14.59 -37.30
CA VAL A 1046 -50.06 -15.56 -37.68
C VAL A 1046 -50.09 -16.73 -36.71
N SER A 1047 -48.92 -17.24 -36.31
CA SER A 1047 -48.80 -18.34 -35.35
C SER A 1047 -49.38 -17.97 -33.99
N LYS A 1048 -49.07 -16.79 -33.45
CA LYS A 1048 -49.62 -16.34 -32.16
C LYS A 1048 -51.14 -16.19 -32.20
N TYR A 1049 -51.69 -15.62 -33.27
CA TYR A 1049 -53.15 -15.51 -33.44
C TYR A 1049 -53.82 -16.87 -33.60
N GLN A 1050 -53.18 -17.82 -34.28
CA GLN A 1050 -53.64 -19.21 -34.38
C GLN A 1050 -53.69 -19.89 -33.01
N LEU A 1051 -52.68 -19.68 -32.16
CA LEU A 1051 -52.67 -20.21 -30.80
C LEU A 1051 -53.67 -19.49 -29.88
N LEU A 1052 -53.86 -18.18 -30.08
CA LEU A 1052 -54.74 -17.35 -29.26
C LEU A 1052 -56.22 -17.75 -29.39
N TRP A 1053 -56.70 -18.03 -30.60
CA TRP A 1053 -58.08 -18.49 -30.74
C TRP A 1053 -58.27 -19.91 -30.18
N GLN A 1054 -57.29 -20.80 -30.36
CA GLN A 1054 -57.32 -22.16 -29.79
C GLN A 1054 -57.33 -22.12 -28.27
N PHE A 1055 -56.55 -21.21 -27.67
CA PHE A 1055 -56.57 -20.92 -26.24
C PHE A 1055 -57.97 -20.49 -25.79
N TYR A 1056 -58.60 -19.52 -26.44
CA TYR A 1056 -59.95 -19.06 -26.09
C TYR A 1056 -61.03 -20.12 -26.25
N VAL A 1057 -60.93 -20.98 -27.26
CA VAL A 1057 -61.86 -22.12 -27.41
C VAL A 1057 -61.72 -23.09 -26.25
N LYS A 1058 -60.49 -23.45 -25.87
CA LYS A 1058 -60.21 -24.34 -24.73
C LYS A 1058 -60.60 -23.71 -23.40
N ASP A 1059 -60.52 -22.38 -23.27
CA ASP A 1059 -60.93 -21.63 -22.07
C ASP A 1059 -62.45 -21.38 -21.99
N GLY A 1060 -63.23 -21.86 -22.96
CA GLY A 1060 -64.68 -21.69 -22.97
C GLY A 1060 -65.13 -20.26 -23.29
N GLN A 1061 -64.28 -19.46 -23.95
CA GLN A 1061 -64.55 -18.08 -24.39
C GLN A 1061 -64.70 -18.01 -25.93
N PRO A 1062 -65.73 -18.64 -26.54
CA PRO A 1062 -65.82 -18.77 -27.99
C PRO A 1062 -66.00 -17.42 -28.72
N LEU A 1063 -66.54 -16.39 -28.04
CA LEU A 1063 -66.63 -15.04 -28.62
C LEU A 1063 -65.25 -14.43 -28.90
N ARG A 1064 -64.35 -14.51 -27.93
CA ARG A 1064 -63.00 -13.95 -28.05
C ARG A 1064 -62.16 -14.74 -29.05
N ALA A 1065 -62.41 -16.05 -29.17
CA ALA A 1065 -61.85 -16.86 -30.25
C ALA A 1065 -62.31 -16.36 -31.62
N ALA A 1066 -63.60 -16.05 -31.78
CA ALA A 1066 -64.14 -15.50 -33.02
C ALA A 1066 -63.56 -14.11 -33.35
N GLU A 1067 -63.40 -13.24 -32.35
CA GLU A 1067 -62.76 -11.92 -32.50
C GLU A 1067 -61.29 -12.03 -32.96
N ALA A 1068 -60.52 -12.94 -32.36
CA ALA A 1068 -59.12 -13.17 -32.74
C ALA A 1068 -59.00 -13.71 -34.18
N LEU A 1069 -59.88 -14.64 -34.57
CA LEU A 1069 -59.94 -15.19 -35.94
C LEU A 1069 -60.38 -14.14 -36.97
N ALA A 1070 -61.35 -13.29 -36.62
CA ALA A 1070 -61.80 -12.18 -37.47
C ALA A 1070 -60.67 -11.15 -37.68
N ALA A 1071 -59.98 -10.76 -36.60
CA ALA A 1071 -58.83 -9.86 -36.66
C ALA A 1071 -57.69 -10.44 -37.53
N LEU A 1072 -57.43 -11.75 -37.43
CA LEU A 1072 -56.46 -12.45 -38.29
C LEU A 1072 -56.88 -12.42 -39.77
N ALA A 1073 -58.16 -12.65 -40.07
CA ALA A 1073 -58.69 -12.65 -41.42
C ALA A 1073 -58.74 -11.26 -42.07
N GLU A 1074 -58.95 -10.20 -41.28
CA GLU A 1074 -59.02 -8.80 -41.72
C GLU A 1074 -57.66 -8.10 -41.81
N SER A 1075 -56.66 -8.59 -41.06
CA SER A 1075 -55.33 -7.99 -41.01
C SER A 1075 -54.69 -7.86 -42.40
N ARG A 1076 -54.13 -6.69 -42.70
CA ARG A 1076 -53.30 -6.43 -43.89
C ARG A 1076 -51.81 -6.65 -43.62
N ASN A 1077 -51.44 -6.86 -42.36
CA ASN A 1077 -50.06 -6.99 -41.91
C ASN A 1077 -49.53 -8.43 -42.09
N PHE A 1078 -50.41 -9.40 -42.39
CA PHE A 1078 -50.07 -10.80 -42.61
C PHE A 1078 -50.30 -11.21 -44.06
N ASP A 1079 -49.31 -11.91 -44.62
CA ASP A 1079 -49.40 -12.53 -45.94
C ASP A 1079 -50.21 -13.84 -45.87
N LEU A 1080 -51.54 -13.69 -45.82
CA LEU A 1080 -52.51 -14.78 -45.77
C LEU A 1080 -53.24 -14.89 -47.11
N SER A 1081 -53.18 -16.07 -47.73
CA SER A 1081 -53.97 -16.43 -48.91
C SER A 1081 -55.47 -16.24 -48.66
N LEU A 1082 -56.24 -15.93 -49.71
CA LEU A 1082 -57.69 -15.78 -49.64
C LEU A 1082 -58.39 -17.01 -49.02
N GLU A 1083 -57.90 -18.22 -49.33
CA GLU A 1083 -58.42 -19.49 -48.80
C GLU A 1083 -58.29 -19.56 -47.27
N LYS A 1084 -57.11 -19.29 -46.72
CA LYS A 1084 -56.89 -19.20 -45.26
C LYS A 1084 -57.72 -18.10 -44.58
N ARG A 1085 -57.94 -16.96 -45.25
CA ARG A 1085 -58.81 -15.90 -44.71
C ARG A 1085 -60.27 -16.36 -44.64
N LEU A 1086 -60.75 -17.07 -45.66
CA LEU A 1086 -62.08 -17.68 -45.68
C LEU A 1086 -62.23 -18.73 -44.58
N GLU A 1087 -61.22 -19.59 -44.39
CA GLU A 1087 -61.18 -20.58 -43.30
C GLU A 1087 -61.26 -19.92 -41.93
N CYS A 1088 -60.47 -18.87 -41.68
CA CYS A 1088 -60.53 -18.11 -40.43
C CYS A 1088 -61.91 -17.49 -40.19
N LEU A 1089 -62.56 -16.94 -41.21
CA LEU A 1089 -63.92 -16.40 -41.12
C LEU A 1089 -64.98 -17.48 -40.85
N ILE A 1090 -64.84 -18.66 -41.46
CA ILE A 1090 -65.74 -19.81 -41.20
C ILE A 1090 -65.61 -20.25 -39.74
N LEU A 1091 -64.38 -20.38 -39.24
CA LEU A 1091 -64.11 -20.72 -37.85
C LEU A 1091 -64.60 -19.61 -36.89
N ALA A 1092 -64.45 -18.34 -37.26
CA ALA A 1092 -64.96 -17.22 -36.47
C ALA A 1092 -66.49 -17.26 -36.36
N VAL A 1093 -67.20 -17.49 -37.46
CA VAL A 1093 -68.66 -17.66 -37.46
C VAL A 1093 -69.10 -18.88 -36.66
N GLY A 1094 -68.37 -19.99 -36.75
CA GLY A 1094 -68.62 -21.20 -35.97
C GLY A 1094 -68.50 -20.96 -34.47
N ASN A 1095 -67.43 -20.29 -34.04
CA ASN A 1095 -67.21 -19.94 -32.63
C ASN A 1095 -68.23 -18.88 -32.14
N ALA A 1096 -68.53 -17.86 -32.94
CA ALA A 1096 -69.53 -16.84 -32.59
C ALA A 1096 -70.95 -17.43 -32.37
N LYS A 1097 -71.34 -18.42 -33.18
CA LYS A 1097 -72.62 -19.15 -33.02
C LYS A 1097 -72.64 -20.11 -31.83
N SER A 1098 -71.47 -20.50 -31.33
CA SER A 1098 -71.30 -21.41 -30.20
C SER A 1098 -71.29 -20.67 -28.86
N HIS A 1099 -71.33 -19.33 -28.86
CA HIS A 1099 -71.56 -18.55 -27.66
C HIS A 1099 -72.95 -18.86 -27.09
N PRO A 1100 -73.09 -19.30 -25.83
CA PRO A 1100 -74.40 -19.46 -25.22
C PRO A 1100 -75.13 -18.10 -25.22
N ASP A 1101 -76.34 -18.05 -25.76
CA ASP A 1101 -77.25 -16.90 -25.62
C ASP A 1101 -77.46 -16.65 -24.11
N ALA A 1102 -77.12 -15.45 -23.64
CA ALA A 1102 -77.35 -15.06 -22.25
C ALA A 1102 -78.84 -15.12 -21.87
N ASP A 1103 -79.13 -15.34 -20.58
CA ASP A 1103 -80.49 -15.46 -20.04
C ASP A 1103 -81.37 -14.28 -20.52
N PRO A 1104 -82.58 -14.53 -21.06
CA PRO A 1104 -83.48 -13.50 -21.59
C PRO A 1104 -83.72 -12.30 -20.66
N GLU A 1105 -83.63 -12.47 -19.34
CA GLU A 1105 -83.70 -11.36 -18.37
C GLU A 1105 -82.47 -10.45 -18.46
N THR A 1106 -81.26 -11.01 -18.56
CA THR A 1106 -80.02 -10.24 -18.68
C THR A 1106 -79.95 -9.47 -20.01
N ASN A 1107 -80.40 -10.08 -21.10
CA ASN A 1107 -80.50 -9.42 -22.41
C ASN A 1107 -81.52 -8.27 -22.41
N ALA A 1108 -82.65 -8.44 -21.70
CA ALA A 1108 -83.61 -7.37 -21.52
C ALA A 1108 -83.02 -6.22 -20.69
N ASP A 1109 -82.30 -6.51 -19.61
CA ASP A 1109 -81.65 -5.49 -18.78
C ASP A 1109 -80.58 -4.71 -19.55
N HIS A 1110 -79.76 -5.38 -20.37
CA HIS A 1110 -78.80 -4.70 -21.25
C HIS A 1110 -79.49 -3.80 -22.29
N LEU A 1111 -80.63 -4.24 -22.85
CA LEU A 1111 -81.43 -3.42 -23.76
C LEU A 1111 -82.01 -2.19 -23.05
N VAL A 1112 -82.55 -2.35 -21.83
CA VAL A 1112 -83.04 -1.22 -21.03
C VAL A 1112 -81.90 -0.24 -20.71
N ALA A 1113 -80.75 -0.74 -20.26
CA ALA A 1113 -79.60 0.07 -19.88
C ALA A 1113 -79.05 0.93 -21.03
N ASN A 1114 -79.18 0.48 -22.28
CA ASN A 1114 -78.73 1.23 -23.45
C ASN A 1114 -79.83 2.11 -24.07
N VAL A 1115 -81.06 1.60 -24.18
CA VAL A 1115 -82.14 2.30 -24.87
C VAL A 1115 -82.71 3.44 -24.03
N VAL A 1116 -82.84 3.26 -22.71
CA VAL A 1116 -83.42 4.29 -21.83
C VAL A 1116 -82.60 5.60 -21.79
N PRO A 1117 -81.27 5.58 -21.62
CA PRO A 1117 -80.48 6.81 -21.65
C PRO A 1117 -80.51 7.51 -23.01
N LEU A 1118 -80.47 6.74 -24.11
CA LEU A 1118 -80.57 7.28 -25.47
C LEU A 1118 -81.93 7.92 -25.72
N GLY A 1119 -83.00 7.27 -25.26
CA GLY A 1119 -84.36 7.81 -25.29
C GLY A 1119 -84.46 9.11 -24.53
N LYS A 1120 -84.00 9.15 -23.27
CA LYS A 1120 -84.02 10.37 -22.45
C LYS A 1120 -83.26 11.54 -23.08
N ARG A 1121 -82.25 11.23 -23.89
CA ARG A 1121 -81.38 12.24 -24.52
C ARG A 1121 -81.90 12.71 -25.87
N PHE A 1122 -82.50 11.83 -26.67
CA PHE A 1122 -82.77 12.08 -28.08
C PHE A 1122 -84.25 12.13 -28.46
N TYR A 1123 -85.17 11.70 -27.58
CA TYR A 1123 -86.60 11.90 -27.79
C TYR A 1123 -86.98 13.39 -27.57
N PRO A 1124 -87.83 14.04 -28.40
CA PRO A 1124 -88.70 13.47 -29.45
C PRO A 1124 -88.15 13.53 -30.89
N SER A 1125 -86.83 13.45 -31.11
CA SER A 1125 -86.28 13.50 -32.48
C SER A 1125 -86.70 12.32 -33.34
N GLU A 1126 -87.41 12.56 -34.44
CA GLU A 1126 -87.80 11.50 -35.39
C GLU A 1126 -86.62 10.86 -36.13
N TYR A 1127 -85.45 11.52 -36.14
CA TYR A 1127 -84.23 10.99 -36.79
C TYR A 1127 -83.29 10.30 -35.80
N ALA A 1128 -83.09 10.88 -34.62
CA ALA A 1128 -82.16 10.34 -33.61
C ALA A 1128 -82.81 9.33 -32.66
N PHE A 1129 -84.14 9.40 -32.48
CA PHE A 1129 -84.91 8.44 -31.70
C PHE A 1129 -86.25 8.13 -32.41
N PRO A 1130 -86.21 7.41 -33.55
CA PRO A 1130 -87.41 7.11 -34.36
C PRO A 1130 -88.37 6.20 -33.58
N LEU A 1131 -89.32 6.82 -32.86
CA LEU A 1131 -90.17 6.16 -31.86
C LEU A 1131 -90.89 4.93 -32.41
N ARG A 1132 -91.44 5.01 -33.62
CA ARG A 1132 -92.17 3.89 -34.27
C ARG A 1132 -91.27 2.68 -34.54
N HIS A 1133 -90.04 2.90 -35.00
CA HIS A 1133 -89.10 1.83 -35.31
C HIS A 1133 -88.57 1.17 -34.02
N ILE A 1134 -88.25 1.99 -33.02
CA ILE A 1134 -87.75 1.53 -31.71
C ILE A 1134 -88.85 0.75 -30.98
N ALA A 1135 -90.06 1.29 -30.92
CA ALA A 1135 -91.20 0.61 -30.31
C ALA A 1135 -91.51 -0.74 -30.99
N SER A 1136 -91.43 -0.82 -32.32
CA SER A 1136 -91.63 -2.08 -33.05
C SER A 1136 -90.55 -3.11 -32.74
N SER A 1137 -89.29 -2.67 -32.65
CA SER A 1137 -88.15 -3.55 -32.37
C SER A 1137 -88.18 -4.10 -30.95
N LEU A 1138 -88.46 -3.23 -29.96
CA LEU A 1138 -88.66 -3.66 -28.57
C LEU A 1138 -89.87 -4.59 -28.43
N MET A 1139 -90.94 -4.34 -29.19
CA MET A 1139 -92.12 -5.20 -29.18
C MET A 1139 -91.83 -6.57 -29.78
N ARG A 1140 -91.09 -6.66 -30.89
CA ARG A 1140 -90.65 -7.96 -31.45
C ARG A 1140 -89.80 -8.75 -30.47
N PHE A 1141 -88.89 -8.08 -29.75
CA PHE A 1141 -88.10 -8.70 -28.70
C PHE A 1141 -89.01 -9.23 -27.59
N SER A 1142 -89.93 -8.41 -27.09
CA SER A 1142 -90.88 -8.80 -26.04
C SER A 1142 -91.80 -9.96 -26.46
N LEU A 1143 -92.16 -10.06 -27.74
CA LEU A 1143 -92.99 -11.15 -28.28
C LEU A 1143 -92.18 -12.44 -28.47
N ARG A 1144 -90.90 -12.34 -28.83
CA ARG A 1144 -90.01 -13.50 -29.00
C ARG A 1144 -89.79 -14.26 -27.68
N TYR A 1145 -89.84 -13.54 -26.55
CA TYR A 1145 -89.66 -14.09 -25.20
C TYR A 1145 -90.95 -13.98 -24.36
N LEU A 1146 -92.10 -14.23 -24.99
CA LEU A 1146 -93.41 -14.12 -24.36
C LEU A 1146 -93.51 -15.04 -23.14
N GLY A 1147 -93.79 -14.47 -21.95
CA GLY A 1147 -93.89 -15.20 -20.69
C GLY A 1147 -92.62 -15.23 -19.84
N GLN A 1148 -91.49 -14.78 -20.38
CA GLN A 1148 -90.23 -14.61 -19.63
C GLN A 1148 -89.94 -13.15 -19.25
N LEU A 1149 -90.59 -12.18 -19.91
CA LEU A 1149 -90.48 -10.75 -19.58
C LEU A 1149 -91.73 -10.23 -18.86
N PRO A 1150 -91.60 -9.21 -17.98
CA PRO A 1150 -92.74 -8.61 -17.29
C PRO A 1150 -93.82 -8.11 -18.27
N LYS A 1151 -95.09 -8.36 -17.94
CA LYS A 1151 -96.21 -7.84 -18.74
C LYS A 1151 -96.10 -6.32 -18.87
N GLY A 1152 -96.17 -5.82 -20.11
CA GLY A 1152 -96.01 -4.40 -20.42
C GLY A 1152 -94.56 -3.89 -20.40
N TRP A 1153 -93.58 -4.77 -20.59
CA TRP A 1153 -92.16 -4.40 -20.64
C TRP A 1153 -91.86 -3.31 -21.69
N THR A 1154 -92.25 -3.52 -22.96
CA THR A 1154 -92.04 -2.53 -24.04
C THR A 1154 -92.59 -1.13 -23.73
N PRO A 1155 -93.89 -0.96 -23.34
CA PRO A 1155 -94.39 0.36 -22.98
C PRO A 1155 -93.67 0.97 -21.77
N ARG A 1156 -93.24 0.17 -20.79
CA ARG A 1156 -92.47 0.69 -19.64
C ARG A 1156 -91.11 1.23 -20.04
N VAL A 1157 -90.40 0.55 -20.95
CA VAL A 1157 -89.11 1.02 -21.46
C VAL A 1157 -89.26 2.33 -22.23
N LEU A 1158 -90.29 2.44 -23.08
CA LEU A 1158 -90.58 3.68 -23.81
C LEU A 1158 -90.95 4.84 -22.88
N VAL A 1159 -91.71 4.58 -21.82
CA VAL A 1159 -91.98 5.59 -20.78
C VAL A 1159 -90.70 5.98 -20.04
N GLN A 1160 -89.82 5.02 -19.73
CA GLN A 1160 -88.52 5.30 -19.10
C GLN A 1160 -87.60 6.13 -20.01
N CYS A 1161 -87.73 5.99 -21.32
CA CYS A 1161 -87.08 6.83 -22.34
C CYS A 1161 -87.57 8.29 -22.32
N GLY A 1162 -88.61 8.64 -21.55
CA GLY A 1162 -89.18 9.99 -21.50
C GLY A 1162 -90.29 10.24 -22.53
N VAL A 1163 -90.79 9.19 -23.20
CA VAL A 1163 -91.92 9.29 -24.14
C VAL A 1163 -93.23 9.49 -23.35
N PRO A 1164 -94.04 10.52 -23.65
CA PRO A 1164 -95.33 10.75 -23.02
C PRO A 1164 -96.28 9.57 -23.22
N TYR A 1165 -97.07 9.26 -22.19
CA TYR A 1165 -98.07 8.20 -22.25
C TYR A 1165 -99.02 8.25 -23.46
N PRO A 1166 -99.52 9.43 -23.91
CA PRO A 1166 -100.37 9.51 -25.10
C PRO A 1166 -99.66 9.00 -26.36
N GLU A 1167 -98.38 9.29 -26.54
CA GLU A 1167 -97.62 8.88 -27.73
C GLU A 1167 -97.21 7.41 -27.69
N VAL A 1168 -96.89 6.88 -26.50
CA VAL A 1168 -96.69 5.43 -26.32
C VAL A 1168 -97.98 4.68 -26.62
N TRP A 1169 -99.12 5.21 -26.18
CA TRP A 1169 -100.43 4.65 -26.50
C TRP A 1169 -100.72 4.70 -27.99
N GLU A 1170 -100.58 5.87 -28.64
CA GLU A 1170 -100.83 6.00 -30.08
C GLU A 1170 -99.97 5.04 -30.91
N VAL A 1171 -98.66 4.96 -30.64
CA VAL A 1171 -97.76 4.09 -31.42
C VAL A 1171 -98.08 2.61 -31.20
N LEU A 1172 -98.39 2.18 -29.97
CA LEU A 1172 -98.75 0.78 -29.70
C LEU A 1172 -100.18 0.44 -30.17
N HIS A 1173 -101.10 1.38 -30.10
CA HIS A 1173 -102.48 1.24 -30.58
C HIS A 1173 -102.52 1.17 -32.10
N GLU A 1174 -101.73 2.01 -32.79
CA GLU A 1174 -101.56 1.94 -34.24
C GLU A 1174 -100.87 0.63 -34.67
N MET A 1175 -99.90 0.13 -33.89
CA MET A 1175 -99.33 -1.21 -34.13
C MET A 1175 -100.36 -2.33 -33.97
N TYR A 1176 -101.34 -2.16 -33.08
CA TYR A 1176 -102.45 -3.09 -32.88
C TYR A 1176 -103.49 -3.00 -34.01
N GLU A 1177 -103.87 -1.79 -34.43
CA GLU A 1177 -104.86 -1.56 -35.49
C GLU A 1177 -104.32 -1.85 -36.90
N SER A 1178 -103.03 -1.64 -37.15
CA SER A 1178 -102.43 -1.76 -38.50
C SER A 1178 -102.43 -3.17 -39.09
N HIS A 1179 -102.84 -4.20 -38.34
CA HIS A 1179 -102.97 -5.60 -38.79
C HIS A 1179 -101.74 -6.13 -39.57
N VAL A 1180 -100.56 -5.55 -39.36
CA VAL A 1180 -99.31 -6.01 -39.96
C VAL A 1180 -98.91 -7.30 -39.23
N SER A 1181 -99.05 -8.41 -39.96
CA SER A 1181 -98.83 -9.86 -39.72
C SER A 1181 -97.76 -10.36 -38.70
N SER A 1182 -97.24 -9.57 -37.77
CA SER A 1182 -96.29 -10.04 -36.72
C SER A 1182 -96.98 -10.47 -35.43
N PHE A 1183 -98.30 -10.26 -35.29
CA PHE A 1183 -99.05 -10.42 -34.03
C PHE A 1183 -100.04 -11.60 -33.99
N LEU A 1184 -100.09 -12.44 -35.02
CA LEU A 1184 -101.01 -13.60 -35.08
C LEU A 1184 -100.34 -14.85 -35.64
N VAL A 1185 -99.57 -15.55 -34.80
CA VAL A 1185 -99.48 -17.03 -34.86
C VAL A 1185 -99.51 -17.58 -33.43
N PRO A 1186 -100.60 -18.27 -33.02
CA PRO A 1186 -100.61 -19.07 -31.80
C PRO A 1186 -99.97 -20.44 -32.08
N LEU A 1187 -98.88 -20.74 -31.36
CA LEU A 1187 -98.36 -22.10 -31.20
C LEU A 1187 -99.41 -22.97 -30.51
N ARG A 1188 -99.94 -23.98 -31.22
CA ARG A 1188 -100.59 -25.16 -30.64
C ARG A 1188 -99.52 -26.21 -30.35
N ARG A 1189 -99.45 -26.65 -29.08
CA ARG A 1189 -99.04 -27.96 -28.52
C ARG A 1189 -97.85 -28.68 -29.19
N THR A 1190 -96.73 -28.76 -28.49
CA THR A 1190 -96.36 -29.86 -27.54
C THR A 1190 -95.24 -29.38 -26.65
#